data_AF-C9SGE7-F1
#
_entry.id   AF-C9SGE7-F1
#
_cell.length_a   1.000
_cell.length_b   1.000
_cell.length_c   1.000
_cell.angle_alpha   90.00
_cell.angle_beta   90.00
_cell.angle_gamma   90.00
#
_symmetry.space_group_name_H-M   'P 1'
#
loop_
_entity.id
_entity.type
_entity.pdbx_description
1 polymer ?
#
loop_
_entity_poly.entity_id
_entity_poly.type
_entity_poly.pdbx_seq_one_letter_code
_entity_poly.pdbx_strand_id
1 'polypeptide(L)'
;MFSIGFGFLRRTILTSAPDVVQGIIGRLLSHARRTQAQAVIPIANLAATYLEALTGPTERRLFALRCRTFNFILKELSIPPAKKPYATAHHSWEAIRTLLQFSSTLEKPLIVERESYRGIRRVLLALQKSPGERDTTTTLKKTWPPYRLPRNGLEEAMEADEYYSRTVKAGLMMQDSGYAKEEFDIATDILGGLGPDGSPTIQTRANYPVRNGSDQSIWAAQIRATRSAEEAWQAFQHPPQPGMAPQTEVFHEMILKALANIVDPHHDNLPGDGRETFSHDTLNFSEFERARLAPPKVLQLTRHMEQSGVRLDERCLNVLLLRSASLDEAVEYVQRSSLSKTQQATVDCALRGTDVAFNSVADQIKEISQGTLLAVIRLFCRTRPGYGMSSRTIERAMRVARLGWTAAGCSNPAPWEFILEALARSRVLACGGDPQQNSQRALLLAGHVMKEAEASCGLTLHMLSSFARVTQKVLHTRLDGLLESLTGGTAHGDDAALLSFFTSRPRALRRLSLRLGVFHTFRAFAEPLLDETVVAPLRRAVVEAGQRDRWLYWPSDDEVATFTQSDVSGRLGRLQDFVQLVAREREDCGGDGGALLEYRRELRPGADAVAQAEERASWRYVCRDEVEWRQTEGEKSRHRVVQGMRV
;
A
#
# COMPACT_ATOMS: atom_id res chain seq x y z
N MET A 1 9.44 -30.64 -0.63
CA MET A 1 8.14 -31.13 -0.07
C MET A 1 6.93 -30.96 -0.99
N PHE A 2 6.86 -29.99 -1.91
CA PHE A 2 5.68 -29.78 -2.77
C PHE A 2 5.43 -30.86 -3.85
N SER A 3 6.45 -31.53 -4.40
CA SER A 3 6.25 -32.45 -5.53
C SER A 3 5.64 -33.82 -5.17
N ILE A 4 5.90 -34.35 -3.97
CA ILE A 4 5.39 -35.69 -3.57
C ILE A 4 3.91 -35.60 -3.16
N GLY A 5 3.50 -34.53 -2.48
CA GLY A 5 2.09 -34.29 -2.13
C GLY A 5 1.20 -34.00 -3.34
N PHE A 6 1.73 -33.34 -4.38
CA PHE A 6 0.96 -32.99 -5.57
C PHE A 6 0.55 -34.21 -6.41
N GLY A 7 1.38 -35.26 -6.44
CA GLY A 7 1.07 -36.51 -7.16
C GLY A 7 -0.08 -37.30 -6.54
N PHE A 8 -0.12 -37.39 -5.21
CA PHE A 8 -1.24 -38.02 -4.48
C PHE A 8 -2.53 -37.19 -4.65
N LEU A 9 -2.45 -35.88 -4.45
CA LEU A 9 -3.58 -34.96 -4.63
C LEU A 9 -4.16 -35.03 -6.05
N ARG A 10 -3.31 -35.11 -7.08
CA ARG A 10 -3.71 -35.23 -8.47
C ARG A 10 -4.51 -36.51 -8.73
N ARG A 11 -4.06 -37.66 -8.21
CA ARG A 11 -4.82 -38.93 -8.36
C ARG A 11 -6.16 -38.87 -7.66
N THR A 12 -6.22 -38.34 -6.44
CA THR A 12 -7.47 -38.21 -5.68
C THR A 12 -8.47 -37.27 -6.36
N ILE A 13 -7.99 -36.17 -6.94
CA ILE A 13 -8.85 -35.20 -7.65
C ILE A 13 -9.44 -35.81 -8.92
N LEU A 14 -8.66 -36.60 -9.68
CA LEU A 14 -9.12 -37.20 -10.94
C LEU A 14 -10.21 -38.27 -10.75
N THR A 15 -10.33 -38.88 -9.57
CA THR A 15 -11.36 -39.90 -9.28
C THR A 15 -12.55 -39.37 -8.47
N SER A 16 -12.53 -38.09 -8.10
CA SER A 16 -13.53 -37.49 -7.22
C SER A 16 -14.72 -36.88 -7.97
N ALA A 17 -15.87 -36.83 -7.28
CA ALA A 17 -17.07 -36.18 -7.80
C ALA A 17 -16.84 -34.66 -8.07
N PRO A 18 -17.51 -34.08 -9.08
CA PRO A 18 -17.33 -32.69 -9.49
C PRO A 18 -17.47 -31.66 -8.37
N ASP A 19 -18.46 -31.82 -7.49
CA ASP A 19 -18.72 -30.87 -6.40
C ASP A 19 -17.58 -30.88 -5.36
N VAL A 20 -17.00 -32.06 -5.10
CA VAL A 20 -15.84 -32.21 -4.20
C VAL A 20 -14.61 -31.55 -4.82
N VAL A 21 -14.38 -31.75 -6.12
CA VAL A 21 -13.24 -31.17 -6.84
C VAL A 21 -13.37 -29.65 -6.92
N GLN A 22 -14.56 -29.11 -7.19
CA GLN A 22 -14.83 -27.67 -7.14
C GLN A 22 -14.51 -27.10 -5.75
N GLY A 23 -14.94 -27.77 -4.67
CA GLY A 23 -14.61 -27.39 -3.30
C GLY A 23 -13.11 -27.39 -3.00
N ILE A 24 -12.39 -28.41 -3.48
CA ILE A 24 -10.93 -28.52 -3.32
C ILE A 24 -10.22 -27.38 -4.09
N ILE A 25 -10.56 -27.18 -5.37
CA ILE A 25 -9.97 -26.14 -6.21
C ILE A 25 -10.24 -24.75 -5.60
N GLY A 26 -11.47 -24.47 -5.15
CA GLY A 26 -11.83 -23.19 -4.52
C GLY A 26 -11.00 -22.92 -3.25
N ARG A 27 -10.74 -23.94 -2.43
CA ARG A 27 -9.87 -23.82 -1.23
C ARG A 27 -8.40 -23.64 -1.61
N LEU A 28 -7.89 -24.37 -2.60
CA LEU A 28 -6.52 -24.22 -3.09
C LEU A 28 -6.28 -22.82 -3.66
N LEU A 29 -7.20 -22.31 -4.49
CA LEU A 29 -7.14 -20.95 -5.03
C LEU A 29 -7.22 -19.91 -3.90
N SER A 30 -8.11 -20.11 -2.92
CA SER A 30 -8.21 -19.24 -1.74
C SER A 30 -6.93 -19.22 -0.90
N HIS A 31 -6.21 -20.33 -0.83
CA HIS A 31 -4.92 -20.40 -0.15
C HIS A 31 -3.82 -19.74 -0.98
N ALA A 32 -3.73 -20.04 -2.28
CA ALA A 32 -2.78 -19.43 -3.22
C ALA A 32 -2.88 -17.90 -3.23
N ARG A 33 -4.11 -17.35 -3.23
CA ARG A 33 -4.34 -15.89 -3.15
C ARG A 33 -3.79 -15.26 -1.87
N ARG A 34 -3.67 -16.01 -0.78
CA ARG A 34 -3.15 -15.53 0.52
C ARG A 34 -1.64 -15.68 0.65
N THR A 35 -1.08 -16.77 0.13
CA THR A 35 0.34 -17.12 0.28
C THR A 35 1.17 -16.72 -0.93
N GLN A 36 0.89 -17.32 -2.10
CA GLN A 36 1.64 -17.11 -3.34
C GLN A 36 0.72 -17.12 -4.55
N ALA A 37 0.50 -15.93 -5.14
CA ALA A 37 -0.42 -15.75 -6.25
C ALA A 37 -0.03 -16.55 -7.53
N GLN A 38 1.25 -16.83 -7.76
CA GLN A 38 1.71 -17.60 -8.93
C GLN A 38 1.20 -19.05 -8.93
N ALA A 39 0.85 -19.61 -7.77
CA ALA A 39 0.38 -20.99 -7.65
C ALA A 39 -0.98 -21.23 -8.35
N VAL A 40 -1.69 -20.18 -8.79
CA VAL A 40 -2.93 -20.31 -9.57
C VAL A 40 -2.72 -20.98 -10.93
N ILE A 41 -1.53 -20.84 -11.54
CA ILE A 41 -1.21 -21.41 -12.86
C ILE A 41 -1.21 -22.95 -12.83
N PRO A 42 -0.42 -23.62 -11.96
CA PRO A 42 -0.46 -25.09 -11.88
C PRO A 42 -1.82 -25.62 -11.42
N ILE A 43 -2.59 -24.86 -10.63
CA ILE A 43 -3.96 -25.24 -10.27
C ILE A 43 -4.87 -25.22 -11.50
N ALA A 44 -4.74 -24.24 -12.40
CA ALA A 44 -5.50 -24.22 -13.65
C ALA A 44 -5.12 -25.37 -14.59
N ASN A 45 -3.84 -25.73 -14.69
CA ASN A 45 -3.40 -26.91 -15.46
C ASN A 45 -4.01 -28.22 -14.90
N LEU A 46 -4.04 -28.35 -13.56
CA LEU A 46 -4.68 -29.48 -12.89
C LEU A 46 -6.18 -29.52 -13.21
N ALA A 47 -6.83 -28.36 -13.20
CA ALA A 47 -8.24 -28.23 -13.52
C ALA A 47 -8.55 -28.58 -14.99
N ALA A 48 -7.70 -28.17 -15.95
CA ALA A 48 -7.80 -28.59 -17.35
C ALA A 48 -7.67 -30.11 -17.49
N THR A 49 -6.68 -30.71 -16.83
CA THR A 49 -6.50 -32.18 -16.82
C THR A 49 -7.73 -32.90 -16.23
N TYR A 50 -8.34 -32.32 -15.19
CA TYR A 50 -9.57 -32.85 -14.62
C TYR A 50 -10.74 -32.76 -15.61
N LEU A 51 -10.94 -31.61 -16.25
CA LEU A 51 -12.00 -31.42 -17.24
C LEU A 51 -11.88 -32.40 -18.42
N GLU A 52 -10.66 -32.73 -18.84
CA GLU A 52 -10.38 -33.75 -19.84
C GLU A 52 -10.77 -35.14 -19.34
N ALA A 53 -10.34 -35.51 -18.14
CA ALA A 53 -10.59 -36.81 -17.52
C ALA A 53 -12.06 -37.04 -17.08
N LEU A 54 -12.89 -36.00 -17.04
CA LEU A 54 -14.30 -36.12 -16.70
C LEU A 54 -15.01 -37.07 -17.68
N THR A 55 -15.69 -38.06 -17.12
CA THR A 55 -16.56 -38.99 -17.84
C THR A 55 -18.01 -38.78 -17.40
N GLY A 56 -18.96 -38.91 -18.32
CA GLY A 56 -20.39 -38.80 -18.02
C GLY A 56 -21.20 -39.87 -18.75
N PRO A 57 -22.41 -40.19 -18.26
CA PRO A 57 -23.23 -41.27 -18.83
C PRO A 57 -23.75 -40.98 -20.24
N THR A 58 -23.71 -39.70 -20.66
CA THR A 58 -24.15 -39.25 -21.98
C THR A 58 -23.32 -38.05 -22.36
N GLU A 59 -23.01 -37.88 -23.65
CA GLU A 59 -22.24 -36.75 -24.15
C GLU A 59 -22.85 -35.41 -23.76
N ARG A 60 -24.19 -35.27 -23.86
CA ARG A 60 -24.92 -34.06 -23.44
C ARG A 60 -24.74 -33.74 -21.96
N ARG A 61 -24.80 -34.75 -21.08
CA ARG A 61 -24.62 -34.57 -19.62
C ARG A 61 -23.16 -34.27 -19.28
N LEU A 62 -22.22 -34.92 -19.96
CA LEU A 62 -20.79 -34.65 -19.82
C LEU A 62 -20.45 -33.22 -20.25
N PHE A 63 -20.96 -32.77 -21.39
CA PHE A 63 -20.77 -31.41 -21.88
C PHE A 63 -21.31 -30.36 -20.90
N ALA A 64 -22.52 -30.56 -20.38
CA ALA A 64 -23.11 -29.67 -19.38
C ALA A 64 -22.28 -29.63 -18.08
N LEU A 65 -21.77 -30.78 -17.63
CA LEU A 65 -20.93 -30.87 -16.44
C LEU A 65 -19.57 -30.19 -16.63
N ARG A 66 -18.93 -30.39 -17.79
CA ARG A 66 -17.70 -29.69 -18.18
C ARG A 66 -17.92 -28.19 -18.21
N CYS A 67 -19.00 -27.70 -18.83
CA CYS A 67 -19.33 -26.28 -18.86
C CYS A 67 -19.53 -25.71 -17.45
N ARG A 68 -20.30 -26.38 -16.58
CA ARG A 68 -20.53 -25.92 -15.20
C ARG A 68 -19.22 -25.80 -14.42
N THR A 69 -18.38 -26.83 -14.49
CA THR A 69 -17.11 -26.88 -13.74
C THR A 69 -16.11 -25.87 -14.28
N PHE A 70 -16.00 -25.76 -15.61
CA PHE A 70 -15.19 -24.75 -16.29
C PHE A 70 -15.56 -23.32 -15.89
N ASN A 71 -16.85 -22.98 -15.91
CA ASN A 71 -17.33 -21.65 -15.51
C ASN A 71 -17.11 -21.37 -14.02
N PHE A 72 -17.27 -22.37 -13.15
CA PHE A 72 -16.91 -22.23 -11.73
C PHE A 72 -15.44 -21.87 -11.55
N ILE A 73 -14.52 -22.59 -12.22
CA ILE A 73 -13.08 -22.36 -12.09
C ILE A 73 -12.69 -20.98 -12.65
N LEU A 74 -13.25 -20.58 -13.80
CA LEU A 74 -13.02 -19.26 -14.38
C LEU A 74 -13.41 -18.13 -13.41
N LYS A 75 -14.57 -18.24 -12.76
CA LYS A 75 -15.03 -17.28 -11.75
C LYS A 75 -14.07 -17.22 -10.57
N GLU A 76 -13.63 -18.37 -10.05
CA GLU A 76 -12.67 -18.42 -8.94
C GLU A 76 -11.28 -17.84 -9.28
N LEU A 77 -10.77 -18.09 -10.49
CA LEU A 77 -9.51 -17.53 -10.97
C LEU A 77 -9.56 -16.00 -11.15
N SER A 78 -10.76 -15.47 -11.37
CA SER A 78 -11.00 -14.05 -11.58
C SER A 78 -10.99 -13.23 -10.29
N ILE A 79 -10.99 -13.89 -9.12
CA ILE A 79 -10.93 -13.22 -7.82
C ILE A 79 -9.51 -12.70 -7.57
N PRO A 80 -9.31 -11.38 -7.41
CA PRO A 80 -7.98 -10.82 -7.18
C PRO A 80 -7.43 -11.19 -5.78
N PRO A 81 -6.12 -11.36 -5.62
CA PRO A 81 -5.51 -11.58 -4.31
C PRO A 81 -5.54 -10.30 -3.47
N ALA A 82 -5.61 -10.43 -2.14
CA ALA A 82 -5.64 -9.27 -1.25
C ALA A 82 -4.34 -8.45 -1.29
N LYS A 83 -3.19 -9.11 -1.51
CA LYS A 83 -1.88 -8.48 -1.60
C LYS A 83 -1.52 -8.17 -3.05
N LYS A 84 -1.19 -6.89 -3.32
CA LYS A 84 -0.68 -6.40 -4.61
C LYS A 84 -1.46 -6.92 -5.85
N PRO A 85 -2.79 -6.77 -5.89
CA PRO A 85 -3.62 -7.42 -6.91
C PRO A 85 -3.26 -7.02 -8.35
N TYR A 86 -2.85 -5.78 -8.59
CA TYR A 86 -2.41 -5.30 -9.91
C TYR A 86 -1.09 -5.90 -10.38
N ALA A 87 -0.17 -6.24 -9.46
CA ALA A 87 1.12 -6.82 -9.82
C ALA A 87 0.97 -8.30 -10.18
N THR A 88 0.07 -9.00 -9.51
CA THR A 88 -0.15 -10.44 -9.66
C THR A 88 -1.22 -10.80 -10.70
N ALA A 89 -1.96 -9.81 -11.22
CA ALA A 89 -3.05 -10.04 -12.17
C ALA A 89 -2.63 -10.84 -13.43
N HIS A 90 -1.37 -10.72 -13.85
CA HIS A 90 -0.83 -11.46 -14.98
C HIS A 90 -0.86 -13.00 -14.75
N HIS A 91 -0.64 -13.48 -13.52
CA HIS A 91 -0.76 -14.90 -13.19
C HIS A 91 -2.20 -15.41 -13.31
N SER A 92 -3.18 -14.61 -12.86
CA SER A 92 -4.61 -14.93 -13.03
C SER A 92 -4.98 -14.98 -14.51
N TRP A 93 -4.48 -14.05 -15.32
CA TRP A 93 -4.72 -14.05 -16.76
C TRP A 93 -4.11 -15.26 -17.46
N GLU A 94 -2.87 -15.62 -17.12
CA GLU A 94 -2.20 -16.80 -17.66
C GLU A 94 -3.00 -18.09 -17.35
N ALA A 95 -3.45 -18.24 -16.09
CA ALA A 95 -4.29 -19.36 -15.67
C ALA A 95 -5.64 -19.43 -16.42
N ILE A 96 -6.31 -18.28 -16.61
CA ILE A 96 -7.54 -18.19 -17.41
C ILE A 96 -7.26 -18.57 -18.87
N ARG A 97 -6.18 -18.05 -19.45
CA ARG A 97 -5.78 -18.34 -20.84
C ARG A 97 -5.56 -19.83 -21.07
N THR A 98 -4.91 -20.53 -20.13
CA THR A 98 -4.76 -22.00 -20.20
C THR A 98 -6.11 -22.70 -20.34
N LEU A 99 -7.11 -22.32 -19.53
CA LEU A 99 -8.44 -22.93 -19.60
C LEU A 99 -9.17 -22.59 -20.90
N LEU A 100 -9.08 -21.34 -21.37
CA LEU A 100 -9.67 -20.92 -22.64
C LEU A 100 -9.03 -21.66 -23.83
N GLN A 101 -7.71 -21.82 -23.82
CA GLN A 101 -6.99 -22.61 -24.82
C GLN A 101 -7.41 -24.07 -24.79
N PHE A 102 -7.49 -24.68 -23.60
CA PHE A 102 -8.03 -26.04 -23.45
C PHE A 102 -9.44 -26.16 -24.07
N SER A 103 -10.35 -25.22 -23.77
CA SER A 103 -11.70 -25.20 -24.36
C SER A 103 -11.65 -25.18 -25.89
N SER A 104 -10.74 -24.39 -26.49
CA SER A 104 -10.60 -24.32 -27.95
C SER A 104 -10.03 -25.58 -28.61
N THR A 105 -9.39 -26.47 -27.85
CA THR A 105 -8.86 -27.74 -28.38
C THR A 105 -9.91 -28.86 -28.43
N LEU A 106 -11.05 -28.68 -27.76
CA LEU A 106 -12.14 -29.63 -27.80
C LEU A 106 -12.90 -29.50 -29.13
N GLU A 107 -13.40 -30.63 -29.65
CA GLU A 107 -14.25 -30.65 -30.86
C GLU A 107 -15.44 -29.69 -30.73
N LYS A 108 -16.02 -29.64 -29.53
CA LYS A 108 -17.03 -28.65 -29.16
C LYS A 108 -16.50 -27.77 -28.04
N PRO A 109 -16.19 -26.49 -28.32
CA PRO A 109 -15.77 -25.54 -27.30
C PRO A 109 -16.80 -25.42 -26.17
N LEU A 110 -16.30 -25.26 -24.94
CA LEU A 110 -17.15 -25.07 -23.76
C LEU A 110 -17.76 -23.67 -23.78
N ILE A 111 -19.03 -23.58 -23.39
CA ILE A 111 -19.78 -22.32 -23.35
C ILE A 111 -19.32 -21.49 -22.15
N VAL A 112 -18.95 -20.24 -22.40
CA VAL A 112 -18.60 -19.27 -21.36
C VAL A 112 -19.88 -18.53 -20.92
N GLU A 113 -20.19 -18.55 -19.63
CA GLU A 113 -21.36 -17.87 -19.05
C GLU A 113 -21.11 -16.36 -18.83
N ARG A 114 -22.19 -15.58 -18.71
CA ARG A 114 -22.16 -14.13 -18.38
C ARG A 114 -21.20 -13.80 -17.24
N GLU A 115 -21.32 -14.47 -16.11
CA GLU A 115 -20.48 -14.20 -14.92
C GLU A 115 -19.01 -14.58 -15.15
N SER A 116 -18.73 -15.55 -16.01
CA SER A 116 -17.36 -15.89 -16.40
C SER A 116 -16.76 -14.83 -17.32
N TYR A 117 -17.54 -14.28 -18.27
CA TYR A 117 -17.14 -13.11 -19.06
C TYR A 117 -16.83 -11.90 -18.17
N ARG A 118 -17.69 -11.61 -17.18
CA ARG A 118 -17.43 -10.56 -16.18
C ARG A 118 -16.14 -10.80 -15.40
N GLY A 119 -15.89 -12.06 -15.00
CA GLY A 119 -14.64 -12.46 -14.37
C GLY A 119 -13.41 -12.22 -15.25
N ILE A 120 -13.46 -12.65 -16.52
CA ILE A 120 -12.40 -12.42 -17.52
C ILE A 120 -12.14 -10.92 -17.68
N ARG A 121 -13.20 -10.13 -17.89
CA ARG A 121 -13.12 -8.66 -18.05
C ARG A 121 -12.51 -8.00 -16.81
N ARG A 122 -12.84 -8.46 -15.61
CA ARG A 122 -12.23 -7.97 -14.36
C ARG A 122 -10.72 -8.18 -14.32
N VAL A 123 -10.24 -9.35 -14.73
CA VAL A 123 -8.79 -9.64 -14.79
C VAL A 123 -8.12 -8.79 -15.86
N LEU A 124 -8.71 -8.70 -17.06
CA LEU A 124 -8.19 -7.86 -18.15
C LEU A 124 -8.08 -6.39 -17.76
N LEU A 125 -9.07 -5.86 -17.02
CA LEU A 125 -9.06 -4.49 -16.51
C LEU A 125 -7.95 -4.25 -15.47
N ALA A 126 -7.52 -5.26 -14.73
CA ALA A 126 -6.43 -5.15 -13.76
C ALA A 126 -5.03 -5.25 -14.39
N LEU A 127 -4.92 -5.80 -15.61
CA LEU A 127 -3.64 -5.93 -16.31
C LEU A 127 -3.05 -4.57 -16.67
N GLN A 128 -1.74 -4.56 -16.90
CA GLN A 128 -1.09 -3.41 -17.54
C GLN A 128 -1.60 -3.27 -18.98
N LYS A 129 -1.64 -2.02 -19.47
CA LYS A 129 -2.00 -1.71 -20.85
C LYS A 129 -1.06 -2.44 -21.81
N SER A 130 -1.64 -3.09 -22.83
CA SER A 130 -0.87 -3.65 -23.94
C SER A 130 -0.19 -2.52 -24.75
N PRO A 131 0.80 -2.82 -25.61
CA PRO A 131 1.40 -1.80 -26.46
C PRO A 131 0.38 -0.99 -27.28
N GLY A 132 -0.63 -1.66 -27.86
CA GLY A 132 -1.70 -0.99 -28.59
C GLY A 132 -2.60 -0.13 -27.69
N GLU A 133 -2.94 -0.62 -26.49
CA GLU A 133 -3.71 0.14 -25.50
C GLU A 133 -2.93 1.38 -25.01
N ARG A 134 -1.60 1.26 -24.84
CA ARG A 134 -0.72 2.39 -24.52
C ARG A 134 -0.72 3.41 -25.65
N ASP A 135 -0.60 2.98 -26.90
CA ASP A 135 -0.66 3.87 -28.06
C ASP A 135 -1.99 4.64 -28.12
N THR A 136 -3.12 3.94 -28.04
CA THR A 136 -4.45 4.58 -27.98
C THR A 136 -4.53 5.60 -26.84
N THR A 137 -4.05 5.24 -25.63
CA THR A 137 -4.07 6.15 -24.47
C THR A 137 -3.17 7.37 -24.67
N THR A 138 -2.03 7.23 -25.34
CA THR A 138 -1.14 8.38 -25.62
C THR A 138 -1.79 9.39 -26.56
N THR A 139 -2.61 8.94 -27.51
CA THR A 139 -3.38 9.83 -28.37
C THR A 139 -4.48 10.53 -27.57
N LEU A 140 -5.26 9.77 -26.80
CA LEU A 140 -6.38 10.30 -26.00
C LEU A 140 -5.92 11.25 -24.89
N LYS A 141 -4.71 11.08 -24.34
CA LYS A 141 -4.18 11.91 -23.24
C LYS A 141 -4.14 13.41 -23.59
N LYS A 142 -4.01 13.78 -24.88
CA LYS A 142 -3.79 15.16 -25.31
C LYS A 142 -5.08 15.99 -25.37
N THR A 143 -6.21 15.39 -25.74
CA THR A 143 -7.48 16.08 -26.02
C THR A 143 -8.51 15.86 -24.93
N TRP A 144 -9.38 16.84 -24.68
CA TRP A 144 -10.58 16.65 -23.84
C TRP A 144 -11.84 17.34 -24.40
N PRO A 145 -13.02 16.67 -24.44
CA PRO A 145 -13.26 15.25 -24.18
C PRO A 145 -12.27 14.34 -24.94
N PRO A 146 -11.98 13.14 -24.44
CA PRO A 146 -10.94 12.33 -25.05
C PRO A 146 -11.48 11.81 -26.38
N TYR A 147 -10.91 12.29 -27.49
CA TYR A 147 -11.19 11.80 -28.84
C TYR A 147 -9.88 11.43 -29.51
N ARG A 148 -9.88 10.33 -30.26
CA ARG A 148 -8.69 9.92 -31.01
C ARG A 148 -8.59 10.83 -32.24
N LEU A 149 -7.51 11.60 -32.33
CA LEU A 149 -7.16 12.27 -33.57
C LEU A 149 -6.26 11.32 -34.38
N PRO A 150 -6.67 10.93 -35.60
CA PRO A 150 -5.83 10.08 -36.45
C PRO A 150 -4.53 10.81 -36.76
N ARG A 151 -3.40 10.11 -36.61
CA ARG A 151 -2.07 10.69 -36.84
C ARG A 151 -1.67 10.71 -38.32
N ASN A 152 -2.20 9.77 -39.10
CA ASN A 152 -1.92 9.60 -40.52
C ASN A 152 -3.11 8.95 -41.24
N GLY A 153 -3.07 8.88 -42.58
CA GLY A 153 -4.13 8.30 -43.39
C GLY A 153 -4.31 6.78 -43.24
N LEU A 154 -3.32 6.07 -42.65
CA LEU A 154 -3.49 4.65 -42.32
C LEU A 154 -4.40 4.48 -41.11
N GLU A 155 -4.23 5.31 -40.07
CA GLU A 155 -5.12 5.31 -38.91
C GLU A 155 -6.54 5.77 -39.25
N GLU A 156 -6.69 6.64 -40.24
CA GLU A 156 -8.02 7.07 -40.73
C GLU A 156 -8.78 5.93 -41.43
N ALA A 157 -8.06 4.98 -42.04
CA ALA A 157 -8.64 3.81 -42.71
C ALA A 157 -8.91 2.62 -41.76
N MET A 158 -8.47 2.70 -40.50
CA MET A 158 -8.69 1.64 -39.51
C MET A 158 -10.09 1.74 -38.92
N GLU A 159 -10.70 0.58 -38.68
CA GLU A 159 -12.00 0.50 -38.02
C GLU A 159 -11.90 0.89 -36.53
N ALA A 160 -12.98 1.46 -36.00
CA ALA A 160 -12.99 1.96 -34.62
C ALA A 160 -12.77 0.84 -33.57
N ASP A 161 -13.15 -0.39 -33.90
CA ASP A 161 -13.06 -1.55 -33.04
C ASP A 161 -11.62 -2.05 -32.83
N GLU A 162 -10.73 -1.77 -33.77
CA GLU A 162 -9.30 -2.11 -33.66
C GLU A 162 -8.68 -1.45 -32.43
N TYR A 163 -9.15 -0.25 -32.08
CA TYR A 163 -8.65 0.57 -30.97
C TYR A 163 -9.27 0.24 -29.61
N TYR A 164 -10.30 -0.61 -29.56
CA TYR A 164 -10.90 -1.00 -28.30
C TYR A 164 -9.92 -1.80 -27.44
N SER A 165 -9.96 -1.56 -26.13
CA SER A 165 -9.17 -2.33 -25.18
C SER A 165 -9.60 -3.79 -25.15
N ARG A 166 -8.73 -4.66 -24.64
CA ARG A 166 -9.06 -6.09 -24.46
C ARG A 166 -10.30 -6.31 -23.60
N THR A 167 -10.52 -5.44 -22.62
CA THR A 167 -11.69 -5.50 -21.73
C THR A 167 -12.99 -5.20 -22.48
N VAL A 168 -12.99 -4.18 -23.35
CA VAL A 168 -14.16 -3.81 -24.17
C VAL A 168 -14.43 -4.89 -25.22
N LYS A 169 -13.39 -5.39 -25.91
CA LYS A 169 -13.51 -6.50 -26.87
C LYS A 169 -14.13 -7.75 -26.22
N ALA A 170 -13.70 -8.12 -25.01
CA ALA A 170 -14.34 -9.21 -24.27
C ALA A 170 -15.79 -8.92 -23.87
N GLY A 171 -16.16 -7.65 -23.68
CA GLY A 171 -17.55 -7.23 -23.47
C GLY A 171 -18.42 -7.32 -24.73
N LEU A 172 -17.86 -7.06 -25.91
CA LEU A 172 -18.53 -7.24 -27.20
C LEU A 172 -18.75 -8.73 -27.48
N MET A 173 -17.72 -9.58 -27.29
CA MET A 173 -17.85 -11.05 -27.43
C MET A 173 -18.93 -11.64 -26.52
N MET A 174 -19.12 -11.06 -25.32
CA MET A 174 -20.19 -11.45 -24.40
C MET A 174 -21.58 -11.13 -24.99
N GLN A 175 -21.75 -9.97 -25.64
CA GLN A 175 -22.98 -9.62 -26.35
C GLN A 175 -23.23 -10.51 -27.56
N ASP A 176 -22.18 -10.79 -28.35
CA ASP A 176 -22.25 -11.69 -29.51
C ASP A 176 -22.65 -13.12 -29.09
N SER A 177 -22.30 -13.52 -27.86
CA SER A 177 -22.72 -14.78 -27.25
C SER A 177 -24.19 -14.77 -26.75
N GLY A 178 -24.93 -13.67 -26.94
CA GLY A 178 -26.33 -13.52 -26.57
C GLY A 178 -26.58 -12.96 -25.17
N TYR A 179 -25.55 -12.46 -24.46
CA TYR A 179 -25.72 -11.86 -23.14
C TYR A 179 -25.81 -10.33 -23.22
N ALA A 180 -27.00 -9.78 -22.97
CA ALA A 180 -27.20 -8.33 -22.86
C ALA A 180 -26.33 -7.71 -21.76
N LYS A 181 -25.86 -6.48 -21.99
CA LYS A 181 -25.10 -5.68 -21.02
C LYS A 181 -26.02 -5.12 -19.95
N GLU A 182 -25.59 -5.23 -18.70
CA GLU A 182 -26.20 -4.56 -17.55
C GLU A 182 -25.32 -3.39 -17.09
N GLU A 183 -25.74 -2.64 -16.08
CA GLU A 183 -24.98 -1.50 -15.55
C GLU A 183 -23.52 -1.85 -15.18
N PHE A 184 -23.31 -3.04 -14.60
CA PHE A 184 -21.98 -3.59 -14.32
C PHE A 184 -21.11 -3.59 -15.58
N ASP A 185 -21.69 -4.04 -16.69
CA ASP A 185 -20.99 -4.25 -17.94
C ASP A 185 -20.68 -2.91 -18.61
N ILE A 186 -21.62 -1.96 -18.54
CA ILE A 186 -21.44 -0.59 -19.04
C ILE A 186 -20.36 0.13 -18.23
N ALA A 187 -20.39 0.06 -16.89
CA ALA A 187 -19.36 0.63 -16.03
C ALA A 187 -17.98 0.02 -16.32
N THR A 188 -17.92 -1.29 -16.60
CA THR A 188 -16.68 -1.98 -16.97
C THR A 188 -16.17 -1.54 -18.34
N ASP A 189 -17.06 -1.26 -19.31
CA ASP A 189 -16.68 -0.69 -20.61
C ASP A 189 -16.14 0.74 -20.47
N ILE A 190 -16.75 1.57 -19.62
CA ILE A 190 -16.29 2.94 -19.33
C ILE A 190 -14.88 2.91 -18.75
N LEU A 191 -14.60 2.01 -17.80
CA LEU A 191 -13.24 1.82 -17.28
C LEU A 191 -12.31 1.18 -18.32
N GLY A 192 -12.87 0.41 -19.25
CA GLY A 192 -12.17 -0.18 -20.40
C GLY A 192 -11.85 0.82 -21.52
N GLY A 193 -12.37 2.05 -21.47
CA GLY A 193 -12.10 3.08 -22.47
C GLY A 193 -13.26 3.38 -23.43
N LEU A 194 -14.48 2.89 -23.16
CA LEU A 194 -15.67 3.10 -24.00
C LEU A 194 -16.87 3.58 -23.17
N GLY A 195 -17.35 4.79 -23.47
CA GLY A 195 -18.55 5.40 -22.90
C GLY A 195 -19.86 4.72 -23.35
N PRO A 196 -20.97 4.97 -22.64
CA PRO A 196 -22.28 4.39 -22.97
C PRO A 196 -22.84 4.88 -24.31
N ASP A 197 -22.42 6.06 -24.76
CA ASP A 197 -22.73 6.69 -26.04
C ASP A 197 -21.74 6.30 -27.15
N GLY A 198 -20.78 5.42 -26.85
CA GLY A 198 -19.69 5.05 -27.77
C GLY A 198 -18.54 6.03 -27.80
N SER A 199 -18.59 7.14 -27.05
CA SER A 199 -17.47 8.07 -26.92
C SER A 199 -16.28 7.38 -26.24
N PRO A 200 -15.02 7.69 -26.61
CA PRO A 200 -13.90 7.10 -25.90
C PRO A 200 -13.77 7.69 -24.50
N THR A 201 -13.20 6.92 -23.57
CA THR A 201 -12.87 7.35 -22.21
C THR A 201 -11.43 6.96 -21.87
N ILE A 202 -10.88 7.44 -20.76
CA ILE A 202 -9.53 7.02 -20.34
C ILE A 202 -9.58 5.61 -19.76
N GLN A 203 -9.00 4.65 -20.49
CA GLN A 203 -8.83 3.28 -20.00
C GLN A 203 -8.10 3.27 -18.65
N THR A 204 -8.82 2.86 -17.61
CA THR A 204 -8.38 2.95 -16.23
C THR A 204 -8.29 1.56 -15.59
N ARG A 205 -7.08 1.21 -15.16
CA ARG A 205 -6.81 -0.05 -14.48
C ARG A 205 -7.58 -0.10 -13.18
N ALA A 206 -8.31 -1.19 -12.98
CA ALA A 206 -9.11 -1.33 -11.78
C ALA A 206 -9.31 -2.79 -11.37
N ASN A 207 -9.08 -3.08 -10.10
CA ASN A 207 -9.68 -4.24 -9.41
C ASN A 207 -11.03 -3.83 -8.85
N TYR A 208 -11.87 -3.21 -9.68
CA TYR A 208 -13.16 -2.68 -9.28
C TYR A 208 -14.09 -3.87 -9.01
N PRO A 209 -14.50 -4.16 -7.76
CA PRO A 209 -15.81 -4.77 -7.62
C PRO A 209 -16.79 -3.64 -7.94
N VAL A 210 -17.40 -3.63 -9.11
CA VAL A 210 -18.68 -2.93 -9.20
C VAL A 210 -19.53 -3.64 -8.15
N ARG A 211 -19.94 -2.93 -7.08
CA ARG A 211 -20.86 -3.55 -6.13
C ARG A 211 -22.12 -3.85 -6.92
N ASN A 212 -22.46 -5.13 -7.03
CA ASN A 212 -23.72 -5.55 -7.64
C ASN A 212 -24.84 -4.79 -6.93
N GLY A 213 -25.52 -3.88 -7.64
CA GLY A 213 -26.66 -3.12 -7.14
C GLY A 213 -26.39 -1.69 -6.66
N SER A 214 -25.28 -1.01 -7.03
CA SER A 214 -25.28 0.46 -6.96
C SER A 214 -25.79 1.04 -8.27
N ASP A 215 -26.96 1.68 -8.20
CA ASP A 215 -27.68 2.35 -9.30
C ASP A 215 -26.88 3.50 -9.96
N GLN A 216 -25.66 3.80 -9.48
CA GLN A 216 -24.81 4.89 -9.98
C GLN A 216 -23.39 4.45 -10.34
N SER A 217 -23.19 3.15 -10.54
CA SER A 217 -21.90 2.59 -10.94
C SER A 217 -21.36 3.18 -12.26
N ILE A 218 -22.26 3.51 -13.20
CA ILE A 218 -21.94 4.16 -14.47
C ILE A 218 -21.34 5.56 -14.23
N TRP A 219 -21.98 6.37 -13.38
CA TRP A 219 -21.52 7.72 -13.07
C TRP A 219 -20.18 7.72 -12.33
N ALA A 220 -20.03 6.83 -11.35
CA ALA A 220 -18.76 6.63 -10.65
C ALA A 220 -17.63 6.19 -11.60
N ALA A 221 -17.94 5.31 -12.57
CA ALA A 221 -16.98 4.88 -13.59
C ALA A 221 -16.56 6.04 -14.52
N GLN A 222 -17.49 6.91 -14.93
CA GLN A 222 -17.19 8.09 -15.75
C GLN A 222 -16.23 9.03 -15.05
N ILE A 223 -16.48 9.35 -13.77
CA ILE A 223 -15.59 10.18 -12.94
C ILE A 223 -14.21 9.53 -12.82
N ARG A 224 -14.16 8.21 -12.60
CA ARG A 224 -12.89 7.48 -12.45
C ARG A 224 -12.09 7.45 -13.75
N ALA A 225 -12.74 7.33 -14.89
CA ALA A 225 -12.17 7.26 -16.24
C ALA A 225 -11.81 8.63 -16.84
N THR A 226 -11.49 9.61 -16.01
CA THR A 226 -10.95 10.94 -16.36
C THR A 226 -9.44 11.01 -16.12
N ARG A 227 -8.71 11.93 -16.79
CA ARG A 227 -7.27 12.09 -16.55
C ARG A 227 -6.97 13.02 -15.36
N SER A 228 -7.79 14.05 -15.11
CA SER A 228 -7.55 15.06 -14.08
C SER A 228 -8.72 15.25 -13.10
N ALA A 229 -8.51 16.05 -12.05
CA ALA A 229 -9.55 16.32 -11.05
C ALA A 229 -10.61 17.32 -11.56
N GLU A 230 -10.23 18.23 -12.45
CA GLU A 230 -11.12 19.19 -13.11
C GLU A 230 -12.10 18.48 -14.05
N GLU A 231 -11.62 17.51 -14.82
CA GLU A 231 -12.47 16.69 -15.68
C GLU A 231 -13.40 15.79 -14.89
N ALA A 232 -12.88 15.20 -13.80
CA ALA A 232 -13.68 14.44 -12.85
C ALA A 232 -14.81 15.31 -12.28
N TRP A 233 -14.53 16.59 -12.00
CA TRP A 233 -15.53 17.54 -11.53
C TRP A 233 -16.57 17.87 -12.60
N GLN A 234 -16.17 18.06 -13.85
CA GLN A 234 -17.11 18.22 -14.95
C GLN A 234 -18.01 16.99 -15.13
N ALA A 235 -17.45 15.77 -15.06
CA ALA A 235 -18.23 14.54 -15.09
C ALA A 235 -19.16 14.41 -13.86
N PHE A 236 -18.73 14.90 -12.69
CA PHE A 236 -19.56 14.97 -11.48
C PHE A 236 -20.70 15.98 -11.61
N GLN A 237 -20.59 17.02 -12.42
CA GLN A 237 -21.67 17.98 -12.64
C GLN A 237 -22.71 17.53 -13.67
N HIS A 238 -22.35 16.56 -14.53
CA HIS A 238 -23.19 16.06 -15.62
C HIS A 238 -23.57 14.59 -15.38
N PRO A 239 -24.59 14.30 -14.55
CA PRO A 239 -25.04 12.93 -14.32
C PRO A 239 -25.53 12.25 -15.60
N PRO A 240 -25.48 10.90 -15.68
CA PRO A 240 -26.03 10.15 -16.82
C PRO A 240 -27.51 10.42 -17.09
N GLN A 241 -28.27 10.73 -16.04
CA GLN A 241 -29.68 11.11 -16.14
C GLN A 241 -29.87 12.50 -15.50
N PRO A 242 -30.52 13.45 -16.19
CA PRO A 242 -30.80 14.77 -15.63
C PRO A 242 -31.57 14.68 -14.30
N GLY A 243 -31.16 15.47 -13.31
CA GLY A 243 -31.80 15.52 -11.99
C GLY A 243 -31.41 14.39 -11.03
N MET A 244 -30.54 13.45 -11.43
CA MET A 244 -30.02 12.42 -10.54
C MET A 244 -29.08 13.02 -9.47
N ALA A 245 -29.39 12.76 -8.20
CA ALA A 245 -28.57 13.21 -7.07
C ALA A 245 -27.37 12.26 -6.83
N PRO A 246 -26.16 12.76 -6.55
CA PRO A 246 -24.98 11.93 -6.33
C PRO A 246 -25.09 11.13 -5.02
N GLN A 247 -24.83 9.82 -5.08
CA GLN A 247 -24.74 8.94 -3.92
C GLN A 247 -23.28 8.72 -3.48
N THR A 248 -23.11 7.92 -2.42
CA THR A 248 -21.82 7.61 -1.80
C THR A 248 -20.74 7.18 -2.80
N GLU A 249 -21.06 6.35 -3.79
CA GLU A 249 -20.05 5.85 -4.75
C GLU A 249 -19.52 6.95 -5.67
N VAL A 250 -20.39 7.85 -6.12
CA VAL A 250 -20.06 9.00 -6.97
C VAL A 250 -19.19 9.99 -6.20
N PHE A 251 -19.58 10.32 -4.97
CA PHE A 251 -18.76 11.15 -4.07
C PHE A 251 -17.41 10.49 -3.77
N HIS A 252 -17.38 9.17 -3.56
CA HIS A 252 -16.14 8.45 -3.26
C HIS A 252 -15.11 8.57 -4.39
N GLU A 253 -15.51 8.33 -5.64
CA GLU A 253 -14.60 8.45 -6.78
C GLU A 253 -14.18 9.91 -7.02
N MET A 254 -15.07 10.88 -6.79
CA MET A 254 -14.72 12.31 -6.85
C MET A 254 -13.71 12.71 -5.76
N ILE A 255 -13.91 12.30 -4.52
CA ILE A 255 -12.98 12.54 -3.40
C ILE A 255 -11.62 11.90 -3.70
N LEU A 256 -11.61 10.67 -4.23
CA LEU A 256 -10.36 9.99 -4.61
C LEU A 256 -9.62 10.73 -5.72
N LYS A 257 -10.33 11.30 -6.70
CA LYS A 257 -9.73 12.13 -7.74
C LYS A 257 -9.20 13.45 -7.20
N ALA A 258 -9.93 14.12 -6.31
CA ALA A 258 -9.48 15.36 -5.68
C ALA A 258 -8.25 15.18 -4.78
N LEU A 259 -8.11 14.00 -4.14
CA LEU A 259 -6.97 13.64 -3.30
C LEU A 259 -5.78 13.04 -4.06
N ALA A 260 -5.92 12.82 -5.37
CA ALA A 260 -4.87 12.20 -6.17
C ALA A 260 -3.68 13.14 -6.37
N ASN A 261 -2.47 12.56 -6.30
CA ASN A 261 -1.27 13.31 -6.61
C ASN A 261 -1.20 13.60 -8.11
N ILE A 262 -0.71 14.79 -8.44
CA ILE A 262 -0.36 15.16 -9.82
C ILE A 262 0.90 14.40 -10.21
N VAL A 263 0.90 13.80 -11.40
CA VAL A 263 2.03 13.02 -11.93
C VAL A 263 3.26 13.89 -12.16
N ASP A 264 4.44 13.35 -11.82
CA ASP A 264 5.72 13.92 -12.22
C ASP A 264 5.87 13.83 -13.75
N PRO A 265 6.13 14.94 -14.46
CA PRO A 265 6.33 14.95 -15.91
C PRO A 265 7.34 13.93 -16.44
N HIS A 266 8.28 13.46 -15.61
CA HIS A 266 9.34 12.52 -15.99
C HIS A 266 8.96 11.04 -15.80
N HIS A 267 7.73 10.73 -15.38
CA HIS A 267 7.29 9.36 -15.17
C HIS A 267 6.65 8.74 -16.43
N ASP A 268 7.00 7.49 -16.76
CA ASP A 268 6.46 6.71 -17.90
C ASP A 268 4.98 6.25 -17.74
N ASN A 269 4.25 6.78 -16.76
CA ASN A 269 2.87 6.38 -16.49
C ASN A 269 1.94 7.08 -17.47
N LEU A 270 0.90 6.37 -17.92
CA LEU A 270 -0.18 6.95 -18.70
C LEU A 270 -1.43 7.15 -17.83
N PRO A 271 -2.34 8.07 -18.22
CA PRO A 271 -3.65 8.20 -17.59
C PRO A 271 -4.32 6.85 -17.39
N GLY A 272 -4.84 6.62 -16.19
CA GLY A 272 -5.49 5.37 -15.81
C GLY A 272 -4.55 4.20 -15.48
N ASP A 273 -3.22 4.33 -15.55
CA ASP A 273 -2.30 3.27 -15.07
C ASP A 273 -2.27 3.18 -13.52
N GLY A 274 -2.50 4.32 -12.86
CA GLY A 274 -2.60 4.47 -11.41
C GLY A 274 -3.74 5.40 -11.01
N ARG A 275 -3.74 5.85 -9.76
CA ARG A 275 -4.71 6.82 -9.24
C ARG A 275 -4.30 8.28 -9.47
N GLU A 276 -3.10 8.50 -9.99
CA GLU A 276 -2.49 9.82 -10.18
C GLU A 276 -3.25 10.63 -11.25
N THR A 277 -3.24 11.94 -11.10
CA THR A 277 -3.89 12.88 -12.04
C THR A 277 -2.86 13.45 -13.01
N PHE A 278 -3.28 13.58 -14.27
CA PHE A 278 -2.47 14.18 -15.31
C PHE A 278 -3.04 15.55 -15.61
N SER A 279 -2.21 16.58 -15.39
CA SER A 279 -2.57 17.93 -15.78
C SER A 279 -2.73 18.02 -17.30
N HIS A 280 -3.58 18.93 -17.73
CA HIS A 280 -3.78 19.26 -19.14
C HIS A 280 -3.24 20.67 -19.40
N ASP A 281 -2.95 20.97 -20.66
CA ASP A 281 -2.49 22.30 -21.03
C ASP A 281 -3.59 23.34 -20.73
N THR A 282 -3.38 24.09 -19.66
CA THR A 282 -4.21 25.22 -19.23
C THR A 282 -3.56 26.56 -19.56
N LEU A 283 -2.49 26.57 -20.34
CA LEU A 283 -1.70 27.77 -20.68
C LEU A 283 -2.56 28.87 -21.32
N ASN A 284 -3.62 28.50 -22.03
CA ASN A 284 -4.53 29.43 -22.70
C ASN A 284 -5.77 29.79 -21.86
N PHE A 285 -5.90 29.27 -20.63
CA PHE A 285 -7.07 29.53 -19.78
C PHE A 285 -6.84 30.75 -18.90
N SER A 286 -7.82 31.64 -18.89
CA SER A 286 -7.90 32.72 -17.91
C SER A 286 -7.97 32.14 -16.48
N GLU A 287 -7.56 32.93 -15.48
CA GLU A 287 -7.68 32.52 -14.07
C GLU A 287 -9.13 32.21 -13.70
N PHE A 288 -10.08 32.94 -14.28
CA PHE A 288 -11.52 32.72 -14.10
C PHE A 288 -11.95 31.35 -14.63
N GLU A 289 -11.54 30.96 -15.84
CA GLU A 289 -11.86 29.65 -16.41
C GLU A 289 -11.22 28.52 -15.61
N ARG A 290 -9.98 28.71 -15.14
CA ARG A 290 -9.30 27.76 -14.25
C ARG A 290 -10.08 27.58 -12.94
N ALA A 291 -10.54 28.66 -12.33
CA ALA A 291 -11.34 28.61 -11.11
C ALA A 291 -12.71 27.94 -11.34
N ARG A 292 -13.34 28.14 -12.51
CA ARG A 292 -14.62 27.51 -12.87
C ARG A 292 -14.50 25.99 -13.03
N LEU A 293 -13.38 25.52 -13.57
CA LEU A 293 -13.12 24.10 -13.81
C LEU A 293 -12.60 23.35 -12.57
N ALA A 294 -12.02 24.08 -11.61
CA ALA A 294 -11.45 23.49 -10.41
C ALA A 294 -12.53 22.83 -9.53
N PRO A 295 -12.29 21.60 -9.05
CA PRO A 295 -13.16 21.00 -8.05
C PRO A 295 -13.13 21.78 -6.74
N PRO A 296 -14.21 21.74 -5.94
CA PRO A 296 -14.17 22.26 -4.58
C PRO A 296 -13.17 21.46 -3.72
N LYS A 297 -12.68 22.09 -2.66
CA LYS A 297 -11.76 21.44 -1.72
C LYS A 297 -12.43 20.20 -1.11
N VAL A 298 -11.64 19.21 -0.71
CA VAL A 298 -12.16 17.93 -0.16
C VAL A 298 -13.12 18.15 1.01
N LEU A 299 -12.82 19.07 1.92
CA LEU A 299 -13.72 19.41 3.02
C LEU A 299 -15.04 20.06 2.56
N GLN A 300 -15.03 20.81 1.45
CA GLN A 300 -16.25 21.36 0.86
C GLN A 300 -17.06 20.26 0.17
N LEU A 301 -16.39 19.30 -0.49
CA LEU A 301 -17.04 18.11 -1.06
C LEU A 301 -17.74 17.28 0.02
N THR A 302 -17.13 17.09 1.20
CA THR A 302 -17.78 16.36 2.30
C THR A 302 -18.97 17.11 2.90
N ARG A 303 -18.92 18.45 2.94
CA ARG A 303 -20.11 19.25 3.31
C ARG A 303 -21.21 19.16 2.26
N HIS A 304 -20.87 19.20 0.98
CA HIS A 304 -21.84 19.04 -0.11
C HIS A 304 -22.52 17.67 -0.05
N MET A 305 -21.74 16.62 0.25
CA MET A 305 -22.23 15.28 0.48
C MET A 305 -23.26 15.24 1.63
N GLU A 306 -22.93 15.85 2.77
CA GLU A 306 -23.83 15.97 3.93
C GLU A 306 -25.11 16.76 3.61
N GLN A 307 -25.01 17.89 2.91
CA GLN A 307 -26.14 18.69 2.45
C GLN A 307 -27.05 17.93 1.48
N SER A 308 -26.48 17.00 0.71
CA SER A 308 -27.24 16.10 -0.18
C SER A 308 -27.89 14.92 0.56
N GLY A 309 -27.79 14.88 1.88
CA GLY A 309 -28.34 13.79 2.72
C GLY A 309 -27.49 12.52 2.72
N VAL A 310 -26.27 12.56 2.16
CA VAL A 310 -25.36 11.41 2.08
C VAL A 310 -24.29 11.52 3.16
N ARG A 311 -24.01 10.44 3.89
CA ARG A 311 -22.95 10.41 4.92
C ARG A 311 -21.71 9.67 4.46
N LEU A 312 -20.55 10.03 5.02
CA LEU A 312 -19.29 9.36 4.70
C LEU A 312 -19.36 7.90 5.18
N ASP A 313 -19.40 6.97 4.21
CA ASP A 313 -19.25 5.55 4.51
C ASP A 313 -17.83 5.25 5.02
N GLU A 314 -17.64 4.07 5.59
CA GLU A 314 -16.36 3.64 6.13
C GLU A 314 -15.22 3.75 5.10
N ARG A 315 -15.48 3.49 3.82
CA ARG A 315 -14.47 3.57 2.76
C ARG A 315 -14.01 5.01 2.53
N CYS A 316 -14.95 5.95 2.40
CA CYS A 316 -14.65 7.38 2.26
C CYS A 316 -13.91 7.88 3.50
N LEU A 317 -14.40 7.53 4.70
CA LEU A 317 -13.78 7.92 5.95
C LEU A 317 -12.33 7.43 6.03
N ASN A 318 -12.07 6.16 5.73
CA ASN A 318 -10.73 5.58 5.79
C ASN A 318 -9.75 6.29 4.84
N VAL A 319 -10.19 6.62 3.62
CA VAL A 319 -9.39 7.37 2.65
C VAL A 319 -9.06 8.78 3.17
N LEU A 320 -10.06 9.47 3.72
CA LEU A 320 -9.92 10.82 4.26
C LEU A 320 -8.99 10.84 5.47
N LEU A 321 -9.15 9.92 6.42
CA LEU A 321 -8.28 9.77 7.58
C LEU A 321 -6.83 9.46 7.19
N LEU A 322 -6.61 8.63 6.17
CA LEU A 322 -5.27 8.33 5.67
C LEU A 322 -4.56 9.57 5.09
N ARG A 323 -5.32 10.51 4.51
CA ARG A 323 -4.80 11.66 3.78
C ARG A 323 -4.90 12.99 4.53
N SER A 324 -5.59 13.06 5.68
CA SER A 324 -5.81 14.30 6.42
C SER A 324 -4.51 15.00 6.82
N ALA A 325 -4.44 16.32 6.72
CA ALA A 325 -3.25 17.08 7.07
C ALA A 325 -3.05 17.15 8.59
N SER A 326 -4.14 17.14 9.36
CA SER A 326 -4.12 17.28 10.82
C SER A 326 -5.08 16.31 11.53
N LEU A 327 -4.94 16.21 12.85
CA LEU A 327 -5.92 15.51 13.71
C LEU A 327 -7.25 16.27 13.74
N ASP A 328 -7.22 17.60 13.57
CA ASP A 328 -8.43 18.39 13.62
C ASP A 328 -9.36 18.12 12.45
N GLU A 329 -8.78 18.08 11.25
CA GLU A 329 -9.46 17.72 10.01
C GLU A 329 -10.02 16.30 10.07
N ALA A 330 -9.25 15.36 10.66
CA ALA A 330 -9.70 13.98 10.83
C ALA A 330 -10.97 13.87 11.71
N VAL A 331 -11.03 14.63 12.80
CA VAL A 331 -12.24 14.68 13.65
C VAL A 331 -13.44 15.26 12.90
N GLU A 332 -13.23 16.29 12.08
CA GLU A 332 -14.30 16.83 11.23
C GLU A 332 -14.88 15.78 10.26
N TYR A 333 -14.04 14.89 9.73
CA TYR A 333 -14.50 13.78 8.89
C TYR A 333 -15.23 12.70 9.70
N VAL A 334 -14.76 12.39 10.91
CA VAL A 334 -15.42 11.41 11.80
C VAL A 334 -16.81 11.87 12.18
N GLN A 335 -16.99 13.16 12.51
CA GLN A 335 -18.29 13.73 12.87
C GLN A 335 -19.34 13.63 11.73
N ARG A 336 -18.87 13.67 10.46
CA ARG A 336 -19.71 13.55 9.25
C ARG A 336 -19.89 12.12 8.73
N SER A 337 -19.32 11.14 9.43
CA SER A 337 -19.40 9.74 9.03
C SER A 337 -20.76 9.09 9.33
N SER A 338 -20.99 7.95 8.71
CA SER A 338 -22.12 7.06 9.00
C SER A 338 -21.93 6.24 10.27
N LEU A 339 -20.84 6.43 11.04
CA LEU A 339 -20.63 5.76 12.32
C LEU A 339 -21.71 6.14 13.34
N SER A 340 -21.99 5.25 14.29
CA SER A 340 -22.90 5.55 15.39
C SER A 340 -22.36 6.70 16.25
N LYS A 341 -23.23 7.40 16.99
CA LYS A 341 -22.77 8.49 17.88
C LYS A 341 -21.78 8.02 18.95
N THR A 342 -21.91 6.79 19.41
CA THR A 342 -20.95 6.17 20.33
C THR A 342 -19.59 5.95 19.65
N GLN A 343 -19.57 5.33 18.47
CA GLN A 343 -18.35 5.11 17.68
C GLN A 343 -17.66 6.42 17.30
N GLN A 344 -18.43 7.45 16.90
CA GLN A 344 -17.89 8.79 16.61
C GLN A 344 -17.17 9.35 17.85
N ALA A 345 -17.80 9.28 19.03
CA ALA A 345 -17.21 9.77 20.27
C ALA A 345 -15.96 8.96 20.68
N THR A 346 -15.97 7.64 20.50
CA THR A 346 -14.80 6.78 20.75
C THR A 346 -13.62 7.17 19.85
N VAL A 347 -13.86 7.36 18.54
CA VAL A 347 -12.80 7.75 17.60
C VAL A 347 -12.30 9.17 17.87
N ASP A 348 -13.20 10.11 18.16
CA ASP A 348 -12.83 11.49 18.51
C ASP A 348 -11.99 11.53 19.81
N CYS A 349 -12.40 10.77 20.83
CA CYS A 349 -11.63 10.60 22.05
C CYS A 349 -10.26 9.95 21.78
N ALA A 350 -10.17 8.98 20.87
CA ALA A 350 -8.89 8.42 20.44
C ALA A 350 -7.97 9.47 19.79
N LEU A 351 -8.53 10.33 18.94
CA LEU A 351 -7.79 11.37 18.20
C LEU A 351 -7.33 12.52 19.11
N ARG A 352 -8.23 13.08 19.91
CA ARG A 352 -8.00 14.32 20.69
C ARG A 352 -8.05 14.17 22.21
N GLY A 353 -8.65 13.09 22.73
CA GLY A 353 -8.90 12.91 24.16
C GLY A 353 -7.64 12.91 25.02
N THR A 354 -7.81 13.23 26.30
CA THR A 354 -6.76 13.03 27.32
C THR A 354 -6.58 11.54 27.59
N ASP A 355 -5.45 11.15 28.21
CA ASP A 355 -5.21 9.74 28.55
C ASP A 355 -6.33 9.17 29.45
N VAL A 356 -6.90 9.99 30.34
CA VAL A 356 -8.02 9.60 31.21
C VAL A 356 -9.30 9.38 30.40
N ALA A 357 -9.63 10.29 29.47
CA ALA A 357 -10.80 10.15 28.62
C ALA A 357 -10.67 8.97 27.65
N PHE A 358 -9.46 8.69 27.16
CA PHE A 358 -9.23 7.53 26.29
C PHE A 358 -9.49 6.21 27.03
N ASN A 359 -9.07 6.12 28.29
CA ASN A 359 -9.25 4.92 29.09
C ASN A 359 -10.74 4.60 29.36
N SER A 360 -11.62 5.61 29.43
CA SER A 360 -13.05 5.36 29.63
C SER A 360 -13.76 4.78 28.39
N VAL A 361 -13.17 4.94 27.19
CA VAL A 361 -13.73 4.42 25.93
C VAL A 361 -12.96 3.21 25.40
N ALA A 362 -11.98 2.69 26.15
CA ALA A 362 -11.05 1.64 25.72
C ALA A 362 -11.77 0.35 25.26
N ASP A 363 -12.82 -0.06 25.95
CA ASP A 363 -13.59 -1.27 25.60
C ASP A 363 -14.39 -1.13 24.31
N GLN A 364 -14.85 0.09 24.00
CA GLN A 364 -15.64 0.41 22.80
C GLN A 364 -14.80 0.41 21.52
N ILE A 365 -13.47 0.47 21.64
CA ILE A 365 -12.56 0.45 20.47
C ILE A 365 -12.72 -0.84 19.66
N LYS A 366 -13.08 -1.95 20.31
CA LYS A 366 -13.32 -3.25 19.65
C LYS A 366 -14.54 -3.24 18.73
N GLU A 367 -15.47 -2.30 18.92
CA GLU A 367 -16.68 -2.15 18.11
C GLU A 367 -16.42 -1.34 16.82
N ILE A 368 -15.24 -0.74 16.68
CA ILE A 368 -14.84 0.01 15.49
C ILE A 368 -14.26 -0.96 14.48
N SER A 369 -14.54 -0.73 13.20
CA SER A 369 -13.96 -1.53 12.12
C SER A 369 -12.43 -1.45 12.10
N GLN A 370 -11.79 -2.57 11.80
CA GLN A 370 -10.33 -2.65 11.67
C GLN A 370 -9.80 -1.65 10.60
N GLY A 371 -10.55 -1.43 9.51
CA GLY A 371 -10.17 -0.48 8.47
C GLY A 371 -10.03 0.96 9.00
N THR A 372 -10.99 1.39 9.82
CA THR A 372 -10.99 2.72 10.45
C THR A 372 -9.88 2.86 11.47
N LEU A 373 -9.71 1.86 12.34
CA LEU A 373 -8.62 1.85 13.33
C LEU A 373 -7.24 1.91 12.67
N LEU A 374 -7.04 1.16 11.58
CA LEU A 374 -5.79 1.20 10.82
C LEU A 374 -5.53 2.58 10.20
N ALA A 375 -6.58 3.24 9.69
CA ALA A 375 -6.48 4.58 9.14
C ALA A 375 -6.08 5.60 10.22
N VAL A 376 -6.68 5.52 11.41
CA VAL A 376 -6.32 6.33 12.58
C VAL A 376 -4.87 6.09 13.02
N ILE A 377 -4.44 4.83 13.13
CA ILE A 377 -3.05 4.47 13.48
C ILE A 377 -2.06 5.06 12.47
N ARG A 378 -2.36 4.94 11.16
CA ARG A 378 -1.52 5.51 10.11
C ARG A 378 -1.49 7.03 10.12
N LEU A 379 -2.60 7.68 10.48
CA LEU A 379 -2.65 9.12 10.68
C LEU A 379 -1.67 9.52 11.80
N PHE A 380 -1.75 8.91 12.98
CA PHE A 380 -0.80 9.17 14.08
C PHE A 380 0.66 8.94 13.70
N CYS A 381 0.94 7.92 12.90
CA CYS A 381 2.27 7.60 12.41
C CYS A 381 2.83 8.63 11.40
N ARG A 382 1.97 9.49 10.82
CA ARG A 382 2.35 10.53 9.85
C ARG A 382 2.33 11.93 10.47
N THR A 383 1.40 12.23 11.36
CA THR A 383 1.30 13.54 12.00
C THR A 383 2.55 13.81 12.82
N ARG A 384 3.24 14.90 12.49
CA ARG A 384 4.36 15.38 13.29
C ARG A 384 3.78 16.02 14.56
N PRO A 385 4.37 15.80 15.74
CA PRO A 385 4.02 16.62 16.88
C PRO A 385 4.38 18.07 16.54
N GLY A 386 3.37 18.93 16.44
CA GLY A 386 3.59 20.38 16.38
C GLY A 386 4.09 20.90 17.73
N TYR A 387 4.62 22.12 17.75
CA TYR A 387 4.88 22.83 19.01
C TYR A 387 3.57 22.90 19.82
N GLY A 388 3.55 22.26 20.99
CA GLY A 388 2.37 22.17 21.87
C GLY A 388 1.54 20.87 21.77
N MET A 389 1.77 20.01 20.77
CA MET A 389 1.19 18.65 20.77
C MET A 389 2.02 17.73 21.67
N SER A 390 1.36 16.99 22.57
CA SER A 390 2.05 15.98 23.37
C SER A 390 2.78 15.02 22.43
N SER A 391 4.06 14.75 22.70
CA SER A 391 4.95 13.88 21.92
C SER A 391 4.53 12.39 21.89
N ARG A 392 3.26 12.09 22.12
CA ARG A 392 2.70 10.76 22.39
C ARG A 392 1.84 10.22 21.23
N THR A 393 1.91 10.79 20.02
CA THR A 393 1.10 10.30 18.88
C THR A 393 1.39 8.83 18.56
N ILE A 394 2.66 8.42 18.58
CA ILE A 394 3.05 7.02 18.36
C ILE A 394 2.61 6.13 19.53
N GLU A 395 2.70 6.61 20.77
CA GLU A 395 2.22 5.86 21.95
C GLU A 395 0.70 5.66 21.91
N ARG A 396 -0.05 6.68 21.47
CA ARG A 396 -1.50 6.55 21.21
C ARG A 396 -1.79 5.54 20.12
N ALA A 397 -1.02 5.55 19.03
CA ALA A 397 -1.14 4.54 17.97
C ALA A 397 -0.93 3.12 18.51
N MET A 398 0.07 2.93 19.37
CA MET A 398 0.31 1.64 20.05
C MET A 398 -0.86 1.25 20.95
N ARG A 399 -1.39 2.17 21.77
CA ARG A 399 -2.55 1.86 22.63
C ARG A 399 -3.78 1.45 21.83
N VAL A 400 -4.11 2.18 20.75
CA VAL A 400 -5.22 1.81 19.86
C VAL A 400 -4.98 0.43 19.22
N ALA A 401 -3.75 0.14 18.79
CA ALA A 401 -3.40 -1.16 18.23
C ALA A 401 -3.58 -2.30 19.25
N ARG A 402 -3.13 -2.13 20.51
CA ARG A 402 -3.28 -3.13 21.59
C ARG A 402 -4.75 -3.47 21.86
N LEU A 403 -5.61 -2.45 21.89
CA LEU A 403 -7.02 -2.63 22.26
C LEU A 403 -7.85 -3.17 21.09
N GLY A 404 -7.52 -2.76 19.85
CA GLY A 404 -8.30 -3.10 18.65
C GLY A 404 -7.88 -4.39 17.94
N TRP A 405 -6.64 -4.86 18.10
CA TRP A 405 -6.13 -6.06 17.42
C TRP A 405 -5.92 -7.23 18.39
N THR A 406 -6.92 -8.12 18.46
CA THR A 406 -6.79 -9.41 19.17
C THR A 406 -6.29 -10.50 18.22
N ALA A 407 -5.57 -11.49 18.77
CA ALA A 407 -4.85 -12.51 17.99
C ALA A 407 -5.71 -13.35 17.03
N ALA A 408 -7.02 -13.45 17.28
CA ALA A 408 -7.95 -14.29 16.52
C ALA A 408 -8.37 -13.71 15.14
N GLY A 409 -8.03 -12.46 14.82
CA GLY A 409 -8.60 -11.72 13.68
C GLY A 409 -7.61 -11.22 12.62
N CYS A 410 -6.36 -11.70 12.59
CA CYS A 410 -5.29 -11.11 11.78
C CYS A 410 -5.47 -11.33 10.26
N SER A 411 -6.35 -10.56 9.61
CA SER A 411 -6.24 -10.26 8.19
C SER A 411 -5.19 -9.16 7.98
N ASN A 412 -4.17 -9.43 7.15
CA ASN A 412 -3.08 -8.50 6.84
C ASN A 412 -3.60 -7.16 6.26
N PRO A 413 -2.94 -6.01 6.55
CA PRO A 413 -1.66 -5.84 7.24
C PRO A 413 -1.80 -5.54 8.74
N ALA A 414 -0.87 -6.07 9.55
CA ALA A 414 -0.82 -5.82 10.98
C ALA A 414 -0.48 -4.35 11.29
N PRO A 415 -1.18 -3.69 12.25
CA PRO A 415 -0.97 -2.28 12.58
C PRO A 415 0.48 -2.00 13.02
N TRP A 416 1.10 -2.97 13.68
CA TRP A 416 2.47 -2.92 14.18
C TRP A 416 3.52 -2.67 13.09
N GLU A 417 3.26 -3.11 11.85
CA GLU A 417 4.17 -2.90 10.73
C GLU A 417 4.32 -1.42 10.41
N PHE A 418 3.21 -0.66 10.43
CA PHE A 418 3.22 0.77 10.13
C PHE A 418 3.82 1.59 11.27
N ILE A 419 3.59 1.18 12.52
CA ILE A 419 4.17 1.84 13.70
C ILE A 419 5.69 1.70 13.68
N LEU A 420 6.22 0.49 13.41
CA LEU A 420 7.66 0.27 13.26
C LEU A 420 8.25 1.03 12.08
N GLU A 421 7.56 1.04 10.93
CA GLU A 421 8.01 1.81 9.77
C GLU A 421 8.09 3.31 10.08
N ALA A 422 7.15 3.83 10.86
CA ALA A 422 7.15 5.22 11.30
C ALA A 422 8.33 5.53 12.22
N LEU A 423 8.60 4.67 13.20
CA LEU A 423 9.77 4.80 14.09
C LEU A 423 11.10 4.73 13.30
N ALA A 424 11.16 3.94 12.24
CA ALA A 424 12.33 3.78 11.38
C ALA A 424 12.64 5.00 10.49
N ARG A 425 11.76 6.01 10.43
CA ARG A 425 11.98 7.24 9.65
C ARG A 425 12.99 8.16 10.35
N SER A 426 13.90 8.74 9.58
CA SER A 426 15.00 9.58 10.09
C SER A 426 14.52 10.81 10.86
N ARG A 427 13.39 11.41 10.46
CA ARG A 427 12.88 12.70 10.97
C ARG A 427 11.68 12.60 11.92
N VAL A 428 11.33 11.41 12.39
CA VAL A 428 10.20 11.26 13.33
C VAL A 428 10.65 11.61 14.74
N LEU A 429 9.89 12.50 15.40
CA LEU A 429 10.04 12.91 16.79
C LEU A 429 9.10 12.04 17.66
N ALA A 430 9.66 11.02 18.29
CA ALA A 430 9.04 10.24 19.36
C ALA A 430 9.07 11.01 20.71
N CYS A 431 10.05 11.90 20.90
CA CYS A 431 10.13 12.85 22.02
C CYS A 431 10.41 14.27 21.50
N GLY A 432 9.81 15.28 22.13
CA GLY A 432 10.26 16.67 22.00
C GLY A 432 11.55 16.83 22.81
N GLY A 433 12.69 16.96 22.14
CA GLY A 433 14.01 17.01 22.78
C GLY A 433 15.14 16.78 21.78
N ASP A 434 16.35 16.59 22.31
CA ASP A 434 17.58 16.30 21.54
C ASP A 434 17.40 15.09 20.60
N PRO A 435 17.87 15.16 19.33
CA PRO A 435 17.97 14.03 18.41
C PRO A 435 18.43 12.69 19.02
N GLN A 436 19.34 12.72 20.00
CA GLN A 436 19.83 11.52 20.69
C GLN A 436 18.76 10.88 21.59
N GLN A 437 18.11 11.66 22.44
CA GLN A 437 17.03 11.20 23.32
C GLN A 437 15.85 10.68 22.51
N ASN A 438 15.55 11.36 21.40
CA ASN A 438 14.52 10.94 20.45
C ASN A 438 14.81 9.56 19.85
N SER A 439 16.06 9.30 19.45
CA SER A 439 16.46 8.02 18.86
C SER A 439 16.43 6.89 19.89
N GLN A 440 16.86 7.15 21.12
CA GLN A 440 16.77 6.19 22.23
C GLN A 440 15.31 5.84 22.57
N ARG A 441 14.43 6.84 22.67
CA ARG A 441 13.00 6.61 22.88
C ARG A 441 12.40 5.78 21.74
N ALA A 442 12.77 6.09 20.49
CA ALA A 442 12.28 5.36 19.33
C ALA A 442 12.67 3.87 19.37
N LEU A 443 13.89 3.54 19.82
CA LEU A 443 14.34 2.16 20.00
C LEU A 443 13.56 1.44 21.11
N LEU A 444 13.35 2.09 22.25
CA LEU A 444 12.53 1.52 23.34
C LEU A 444 11.10 1.23 22.86
N LEU A 445 10.46 2.19 22.18
CA LEU A 445 9.12 1.99 21.62
C LEU A 445 9.11 0.87 20.58
N ALA A 446 10.14 0.78 19.73
CA ALA A 446 10.25 -0.27 18.73
C ALA A 446 10.37 -1.66 19.38
N GLY A 447 11.11 -1.80 20.48
CA GLY A 447 11.21 -3.06 21.23
C GLY A 447 9.86 -3.48 21.83
N HIS A 448 9.10 -2.52 22.37
CA HIS A 448 7.73 -2.80 22.84
C HIS A 448 6.81 -3.23 21.69
N VAL A 449 6.87 -2.57 20.53
CA VAL A 449 6.07 -2.97 19.37
C VAL A 449 6.40 -4.38 18.90
N MET A 450 7.67 -4.79 18.91
CA MET A 450 8.08 -6.16 18.56
C MET A 450 7.45 -7.19 19.51
N LYS A 451 7.51 -6.96 20.83
CA LYS A 451 6.88 -7.84 21.84
C LYS A 451 5.37 -7.96 21.66
N GLU A 452 4.68 -6.85 21.38
CA GLU A 452 3.23 -6.85 21.15
C GLU A 452 2.85 -7.50 19.82
N ALA A 453 3.63 -7.27 18.76
CA ALA A 453 3.39 -7.87 17.45
C ALA A 453 3.56 -9.39 17.51
N GLU A 454 4.54 -9.87 18.25
CA GLU A 454 4.75 -11.29 18.50
C GLU A 454 3.55 -11.93 19.21
N ALA A 455 3.07 -11.32 20.30
CA ALA A 455 1.94 -11.83 21.06
C ALA A 455 0.61 -11.81 20.28
N SER A 456 0.45 -10.89 19.32
CA SER A 456 -0.83 -10.68 18.62
C SER A 456 -0.90 -11.29 17.22
N CYS A 457 0.07 -11.00 16.33
CA CYS A 457 -0.04 -11.34 14.90
C CYS A 457 1.16 -12.10 14.32
N GLY A 458 2.20 -12.35 15.13
CA GLY A 458 3.48 -12.86 14.68
C GLY A 458 4.32 -11.82 13.94
N LEU A 459 5.63 -12.08 13.85
CA LEU A 459 6.60 -11.16 13.25
C LEU A 459 6.74 -11.37 11.74
N THR A 460 6.82 -10.27 11.00
CA THR A 460 7.04 -10.28 9.55
C THR A 460 8.45 -9.80 9.18
N LEU A 461 8.96 -10.22 8.03
CA LEU A 461 10.26 -9.74 7.51
C LEU A 461 10.34 -8.20 7.39
N HIS A 462 9.21 -7.55 7.08
CA HIS A 462 9.16 -6.08 6.99
C HIS A 462 9.32 -5.42 8.36
N MET A 463 8.71 -6.00 9.42
CA MET A 463 8.89 -5.53 10.80
C MET A 463 10.34 -5.64 11.23
N LEU A 464 11.02 -6.76 10.94
CA LEU A 464 12.44 -6.96 11.24
C LEU A 464 13.33 -5.94 10.53
N SER A 465 13.09 -5.71 9.23
CA SER A 465 13.82 -4.71 8.46
C SER A 465 13.60 -3.30 9.01
N SER A 466 12.39 -2.98 9.47
CA SER A 466 12.08 -1.68 10.07
C SER A 466 12.75 -1.52 11.43
N PHE A 467 12.73 -2.56 12.27
CA PHE A 467 13.40 -2.59 13.57
C PHE A 467 14.91 -2.37 13.43
N ALA A 468 15.57 -3.10 12.51
CA ALA A 468 16.99 -2.92 12.25
C ALA A 468 17.34 -1.48 11.82
N ARG A 469 16.48 -0.82 11.05
CA ARG A 469 16.66 0.59 10.66
C ARG A 469 16.52 1.55 11.85
N VAL A 470 15.66 1.26 12.83
CA VAL A 470 15.59 2.04 14.08
C VAL A 470 16.89 1.90 14.84
N THR A 471 17.43 0.69 14.98
CA THR A 471 18.71 0.43 15.65
C THR A 471 19.86 1.17 14.95
N GLN A 472 19.91 1.15 13.61
CA GLN A 472 20.89 1.91 12.82
C GLN A 472 20.79 3.42 13.04
N LYS A 473 19.58 3.97 13.21
CA LYS A 473 19.40 5.40 13.50
C LYS A 473 20.03 5.79 14.83
N VAL A 474 19.83 4.99 15.89
CA VAL A 474 20.45 5.23 17.19
C VAL A 474 21.97 5.21 17.09
N LEU A 475 22.50 4.20 16.40
CA LEU A 475 23.93 4.06 16.12
C LEU A 475 24.53 5.33 15.51
N HIS A 476 23.90 5.88 14.46
CA HIS A 476 24.37 7.10 13.81
C HIS A 476 24.32 8.33 14.74
N THR A 477 23.22 8.55 15.47
CA THR A 477 23.10 9.73 16.35
C THR A 477 24.06 9.72 17.55
N ARG A 478 24.42 8.54 18.06
CA ARG A 478 25.44 8.43 19.11
C ARG A 478 26.87 8.59 18.57
N LEU A 479 27.08 8.24 17.29
CA LEU A 479 28.36 8.42 16.62
C LEU A 479 28.73 9.90 16.52
N ASP A 480 27.76 10.75 16.16
CA ASP A 480 27.96 12.20 16.02
C ASP A 480 28.24 12.86 17.39
N GLY A 481 27.49 12.51 18.44
CA GLY A 481 27.74 13.04 19.79
C GLY A 481 29.07 12.59 20.40
N LEU A 482 29.52 11.37 20.08
CA LEU A 482 30.83 10.89 20.50
C LEU A 482 31.97 11.56 19.70
N LEU A 483 31.76 11.86 18.41
CA LEU A 483 32.72 12.59 17.58
C LEU A 483 32.87 14.05 18.06
N GLU A 484 31.78 14.74 18.39
CA GLU A 484 31.83 16.08 18.98
C GLU A 484 32.59 16.09 20.32
N SER A 485 32.39 15.07 21.16
CA SER A 485 33.14 14.90 22.42
C SER A 485 34.63 14.60 22.23
N LEU A 486 35.02 14.03 21.09
CA LEU A 486 36.42 13.70 20.76
C LEU A 486 37.15 14.89 20.11
N THR A 487 36.46 15.69 19.29
CA THR A 487 37.06 16.88 18.64
C THR A 487 37.33 18.06 19.58
N GLY A 488 36.89 17.97 20.85
CA GLY A 488 37.30 18.87 21.94
C GLY A 488 38.77 18.67 22.40
N GLY A 489 39.49 17.70 21.85
CA GLY A 489 40.92 17.52 22.05
C GLY A 489 41.59 17.08 20.76
N THR A 490 42.29 18.02 20.10
CA THR A 490 43.24 17.84 18.99
C THR A 490 42.93 16.70 18.00
N ALA A 491 42.26 17.05 16.90
CA ALA A 491 42.06 16.17 15.76
C ALA A 491 43.39 15.62 15.20
N HIS A 492 43.46 14.30 15.00
CA HIS A 492 44.52 13.65 14.24
C HIS A 492 43.90 12.85 13.09
N GLY A 493 44.29 13.21 11.87
CA GLY A 493 44.45 12.38 10.66
C GLY A 493 43.33 11.47 10.14
N ASP A 494 42.64 10.73 11.00
CA ASP A 494 41.82 9.57 10.66
C ASP A 494 40.35 9.91 10.37
N ASP A 495 39.92 11.14 10.68
CA ASP A 495 38.55 11.62 10.45
C ASP A 495 38.17 11.68 8.95
N ALA A 496 39.16 11.84 8.06
CA ALA A 496 38.96 11.82 6.61
C ALA A 496 38.69 10.40 6.06
N ALA A 497 39.20 9.36 6.72
CA ALA A 497 39.03 7.97 6.30
C ALA A 497 37.64 7.42 6.66
N LEU A 498 37.11 7.78 7.84
CA LEU A 498 35.76 7.41 8.29
C LEU A 498 34.66 8.02 7.41
N LEU A 499 34.82 9.28 7.01
CA LEU A 499 33.91 9.92 6.06
C LEU A 499 33.96 9.26 4.68
N SER A 500 35.14 8.81 4.22
CA SER A 500 35.27 8.08 2.95
C SER A 500 34.55 6.73 2.97
N PHE A 501 34.60 5.98 4.09
CA PHE A 501 33.99 4.65 4.18
C PHE A 501 32.46 4.65 4.04
N PHE A 502 31.79 5.71 4.53
CA PHE A 502 30.34 5.88 4.40
C PHE A 502 29.90 6.62 3.12
N THR A 503 30.76 7.46 2.54
CA THR A 503 30.43 8.27 1.35
C THR A 503 30.83 7.62 0.02
N SER A 504 31.85 6.76 -0.02
CA SER A 504 32.38 6.20 -1.28
C SER A 504 31.90 4.76 -1.54
N ARG A 505 30.61 4.54 -1.88
CA ARG A 505 30.21 3.37 -2.69
C ARG A 505 29.11 3.69 -3.71
N PRO A 506 29.23 3.22 -4.98
CA PRO A 506 28.36 3.63 -6.08
C PRO A 506 26.92 3.12 -5.92
N ARG A 507 25.98 3.90 -6.50
CA ARG A 507 24.52 3.79 -6.35
C ARG A 507 23.91 2.40 -6.62
N ALA A 508 24.61 1.52 -7.34
CA ALA A 508 24.15 0.15 -7.63
C ALA A 508 24.30 -0.83 -6.45
N LEU A 509 25.29 -0.63 -5.56
CA LEU A 509 25.55 -1.52 -4.42
C LEU A 509 24.76 -1.16 -3.15
N ARG A 510 24.15 0.03 -3.08
CA ARG A 510 23.33 0.48 -1.93
C ARG A 510 22.11 -0.41 -1.66
N ARG A 511 21.57 -1.14 -2.64
CA ARG A 511 20.42 -2.04 -2.42
C ARG A 511 20.81 -3.44 -1.91
N LEU A 512 22.03 -3.87 -2.17
CA LEU A 512 22.54 -5.20 -1.81
C LEU A 512 23.24 -5.20 -0.45
N SER A 513 24.02 -4.16 -0.12
CA SER A 513 24.69 -4.05 1.19
C SER A 513 23.73 -3.76 2.34
N LEU A 514 22.60 -3.09 2.06
CA LEU A 514 21.55 -2.80 3.05
C LEU A 514 20.80 -4.06 3.50
N ARG A 515 20.77 -5.15 2.71
CA ARG A 515 20.08 -6.40 3.10
C ARG A 515 20.99 -7.34 3.89
N LEU A 516 22.26 -7.49 3.49
CA LEU A 516 23.24 -8.25 4.27
C LEU A 516 23.53 -7.58 5.62
N GLY A 517 23.74 -6.27 5.64
CA GLY A 517 24.00 -5.54 6.89
C GLY A 517 22.81 -5.55 7.86
N VAL A 518 21.57 -5.69 7.37
CA VAL A 518 20.38 -5.76 8.23
C VAL A 518 20.35 -7.01 9.09
N PHE A 519 20.71 -8.19 8.57
CA PHE A 519 20.75 -9.41 9.38
C PHE A 519 21.94 -9.45 10.35
N HIS A 520 23.10 -8.90 9.95
CA HIS A 520 24.25 -8.71 10.86
C HIS A 520 23.91 -7.74 12.00
N THR A 521 23.30 -6.60 11.68
CA THR A 521 22.86 -5.61 12.68
C THR A 521 21.74 -6.18 13.56
N PHE A 522 20.81 -6.94 12.97
CA PHE A 522 19.74 -7.58 13.72
C PHE A 522 20.32 -8.60 14.70
N ARG A 523 21.20 -9.49 14.25
CA ARG A 523 21.80 -10.50 15.12
C ARG A 523 22.68 -9.91 16.22
N ALA A 524 23.44 -8.86 15.91
CA ALA A 524 24.31 -8.20 16.88
C ALA A 524 23.55 -7.44 17.97
N PHE A 525 22.44 -6.78 17.63
CA PHE A 525 21.83 -5.75 18.49
C PHE A 525 20.32 -5.88 18.71
N ALA A 526 19.62 -6.62 17.86
CA ALA A 526 18.17 -6.84 17.95
C ALA A 526 17.81 -8.22 18.51
N GLU A 527 18.51 -9.27 18.10
CA GLU A 527 18.33 -10.65 18.57
C GLU A 527 18.50 -10.76 20.10
N PRO A 528 19.48 -10.11 20.76
CA PRO A 528 19.60 -10.15 22.21
C PRO A 528 18.44 -9.49 22.97
N LEU A 529 17.59 -8.70 22.28
CA LEU A 529 16.42 -8.04 22.86
C LEU A 529 15.13 -8.85 22.64
N LEU A 530 15.21 -10.06 22.09
CA LEU A 530 14.07 -10.93 21.76
C LEU A 530 14.21 -12.28 22.46
N ASP A 531 13.08 -12.92 22.80
CA ASP A 531 13.11 -14.23 23.48
C ASP A 531 13.50 -15.35 22.49
N GLU A 532 14.20 -16.40 22.96
CA GLU A 532 14.71 -17.48 22.09
C GLU A 532 13.58 -18.27 21.40
N THR A 533 12.41 -18.33 22.04
CA THR A 533 11.17 -18.89 21.48
C THR A 533 10.71 -18.18 20.19
N VAL A 534 11.20 -16.96 19.95
CA VAL A 534 10.89 -16.07 18.83
C VAL A 534 11.97 -16.11 17.78
N VAL A 535 13.21 -16.11 18.24
CA VAL A 535 14.40 -16.12 17.40
C VAL A 535 14.51 -17.46 16.66
N ALA A 536 14.24 -18.59 17.32
CA ALA A 536 14.39 -19.90 16.71
C ALA A 536 13.46 -20.15 15.48
N PRO A 537 12.15 -19.84 15.52
CA PRO A 537 11.28 -19.90 14.35
C PRO A 537 11.69 -18.94 13.23
N LEU A 538 12.13 -17.73 13.57
CA LEU A 538 12.59 -16.73 12.61
C LEU A 538 13.88 -17.16 11.89
N ARG A 539 14.85 -17.70 12.65
CA ARG A 539 16.08 -18.28 12.13
C ARG A 539 15.76 -19.39 11.13
N ARG A 540 14.83 -20.30 11.46
CA ARG A 540 14.37 -21.33 10.53
C ARG A 540 13.73 -20.74 9.29
N ALA A 541 12.82 -19.77 9.42
CA ALA A 541 12.12 -19.16 8.29
C ALA A 541 13.09 -18.44 7.32
N VAL A 542 14.11 -17.74 7.83
CA VAL A 542 15.13 -17.08 7.02
C VAL A 542 16.05 -18.09 6.34
N VAL A 543 16.45 -19.16 7.04
CA VAL A 543 17.26 -20.24 6.46
C VAL A 543 16.48 -20.98 5.36
N GLU A 544 15.20 -21.26 5.56
CA GLU A 544 14.32 -21.88 4.55
C GLU A 544 14.05 -20.96 3.35
N ALA A 545 13.87 -19.66 3.59
CA ALA A 545 13.74 -18.67 2.52
C ALA A 545 15.06 -18.52 1.72
N GLY A 546 16.20 -18.59 2.41
CA GLY A 546 17.54 -18.55 1.84
C GLY A 546 17.88 -19.69 0.89
N GLN A 547 17.29 -20.87 1.10
CA GLN A 547 17.42 -21.99 0.17
C GLN A 547 16.80 -21.71 -1.21
N ARG A 548 15.87 -20.73 -1.30
CA ARG A 548 15.21 -20.32 -2.54
C ARG A 548 15.79 -19.04 -3.14
N ASP A 549 16.37 -18.19 -2.30
CA ASP A 549 16.95 -16.90 -2.70
C ASP A 549 18.35 -16.78 -2.09
N ARG A 550 19.39 -16.91 -2.93
CA ARG A 550 20.82 -17.04 -2.54
C ARG A 550 21.37 -15.89 -1.69
N TRP A 551 20.59 -14.84 -1.48
CA TRP A 551 20.98 -13.60 -0.82
C TRP A 551 20.37 -13.41 0.59
N LEU A 552 19.49 -14.31 1.04
CA LEU A 552 19.01 -14.35 2.42
C LEU A 552 19.73 -15.50 3.14
N TYR A 553 20.53 -15.19 4.16
CA TYR A 553 21.10 -16.19 5.05
C TYR A 553 21.17 -15.63 6.47
N TRP A 554 21.17 -16.51 7.46
CA TRP A 554 21.31 -16.13 8.86
C TRP A 554 22.80 -16.12 9.23
N PRO A 555 23.38 -14.99 9.66
CA PRO A 555 24.80 -14.90 10.00
C PRO A 555 25.23 -15.85 11.12
N SER A 556 26.49 -16.32 11.10
CA SER A 556 27.10 -17.11 12.18
C SER A 556 27.64 -16.22 13.31
N ASP A 557 27.86 -16.79 14.51
CA ASP A 557 28.34 -16.01 15.68
C ASP A 557 29.69 -15.37 15.40
N ASP A 558 30.55 -16.09 14.68
CA ASP A 558 31.85 -15.61 14.24
C ASP A 558 31.71 -14.45 13.24
N GLU A 559 30.75 -14.51 12.30
CA GLU A 559 30.51 -13.41 11.36
C GLU A 559 29.96 -12.16 12.06
N VAL A 560 29.15 -12.35 13.11
CA VAL A 560 28.56 -11.25 13.89
C VAL A 560 29.60 -10.64 14.82
N ALA A 561 30.45 -11.46 15.44
CA ALA A 561 31.61 -11.01 16.19
C ALA A 561 32.61 -10.29 15.27
N THR A 562 32.86 -10.80 14.07
CA THR A 562 33.68 -10.12 13.06
C THR A 562 33.04 -8.79 12.65
N PHE A 563 31.72 -8.74 12.50
CA PHE A 563 30.99 -7.51 12.19
C PHE A 563 31.11 -6.47 13.32
N THR A 564 30.94 -6.85 14.59
CA THR A 564 31.06 -5.93 15.72
C THR A 564 32.51 -5.53 16.02
N GLN A 565 33.48 -6.41 15.77
CA GLN A 565 34.91 -6.17 15.94
C GLN A 565 35.57 -5.48 14.74
N SER A 566 34.95 -5.53 13.55
CA SER A 566 35.41 -4.78 12.38
C SER A 566 35.30 -3.26 12.55
N ASP A 567 34.60 -2.81 13.60
CA ASP A 567 34.59 -1.42 14.03
C ASP A 567 35.85 -1.09 14.85
N VAL A 568 36.84 -0.53 14.14
CA VAL A 568 38.14 -0.07 14.68
C VAL A 568 38.00 0.90 15.86
N SER A 569 36.83 1.53 16.04
CA SER A 569 36.58 2.52 17.10
C SER A 569 36.01 1.94 18.42
N GLY A 570 35.72 0.63 18.46
CA GLY A 570 35.16 -0.03 19.65
C GLY A 570 33.77 0.48 20.07
N ARG A 571 33.02 1.09 19.14
CA ARG A 571 31.68 1.67 19.40
C ARG A 571 30.58 0.61 19.28
N LEU A 572 30.70 -0.31 18.32
CA LEU A 572 29.81 -1.47 18.19
C LEU A 572 29.93 -2.41 19.39
N GLY A 573 31.13 -2.61 19.94
CA GLY A 573 31.35 -3.38 21.18
C GLY A 573 30.66 -2.77 22.40
N ARG A 574 30.83 -1.46 22.64
CA ARG A 574 30.18 -0.75 23.76
C ARG A 574 28.65 -0.72 23.66
N LEU A 575 28.10 -0.68 22.45
CA LEU A 575 26.65 -0.82 22.26
C LEU A 575 26.19 -2.26 22.51
N GLN A 576 26.97 -3.26 22.12
CA GLN A 576 26.69 -4.65 22.45
C GLN A 576 26.63 -4.86 23.97
N ASP A 577 27.54 -4.23 24.72
CA ASP A 577 27.53 -4.24 26.20
C ASP A 577 26.27 -3.57 26.76
N PHE A 578 25.85 -2.42 26.21
CA PHE A 578 24.62 -1.73 26.62
C PHE A 578 23.35 -2.53 26.28
N VAL A 579 23.31 -3.17 25.11
CA VAL A 579 22.20 -4.05 24.71
C VAL A 579 22.11 -5.26 25.64
N GLN A 580 23.25 -5.85 26.01
CA GLN A 580 23.30 -6.93 27.00
C GLN A 580 22.89 -6.47 28.39
N LEU A 581 23.23 -5.24 28.79
CA LEU A 581 22.77 -4.64 30.05
C LEU A 581 21.25 -4.50 30.08
N VAL A 582 20.65 -3.96 29.01
CA VAL A 582 19.19 -3.80 28.89
C VAL A 582 18.47 -5.15 28.80
N ALA A 583 19.08 -6.14 28.17
CA ALA A 583 18.55 -7.51 28.12
C ALA A 583 18.55 -8.18 29.51
N ARG A 584 19.59 -7.95 30.34
CA ARG A 584 19.68 -8.47 31.71
C ARG A 584 18.62 -7.87 32.64
N GLU A 585 18.35 -6.56 32.55
CA GLU A 585 17.29 -5.94 33.36
C GLU A 585 15.88 -6.47 33.03
N ARG A 586 15.67 -6.97 31.80
CA ARG A 586 14.40 -7.59 31.39
C ARG A 586 14.15 -8.93 32.07
N GLU A 587 15.20 -9.70 32.38
CA GLU A 587 15.09 -11.01 33.04
C GLU A 587 14.77 -10.87 34.54
N ASP A 588 15.19 -9.77 35.17
CA ASP A 588 15.04 -9.54 36.62
C ASP A 588 13.71 -8.87 37.03
N CYS A 589 12.91 -8.34 36.09
CA CYS A 589 11.69 -7.56 36.42
C CYS A 589 10.38 -8.37 36.27
N GLY A 590 10.08 -9.19 37.27
CA GLY A 590 8.72 -9.64 37.57
C GLY A 590 7.97 -8.62 38.43
N GLY A 591 7.40 -7.57 37.84
CA GLY A 591 6.44 -6.67 38.51
C GLY A 591 6.98 -5.28 38.91
N ASP A 592 6.32 -4.26 38.37
CA ASP A 592 6.26 -2.84 38.80
C ASP A 592 7.48 -1.91 38.56
N GLY A 593 7.45 -1.19 37.43
CA GLY A 593 7.45 0.28 37.37
C GLY A 593 8.54 1.15 38.02
N GLY A 594 9.63 0.63 38.58
CA GLY A 594 10.58 1.39 39.42
C GLY A 594 11.34 2.54 38.72
N ALA A 595 11.96 2.30 37.57
CA ALA A 595 12.87 3.28 36.95
C ALA A 595 12.17 4.52 36.34
N LEU A 596 10.87 4.44 36.04
CA LEU A 596 10.07 5.58 35.56
C LEU A 596 9.76 6.59 36.68
N LEU A 597 9.87 6.21 37.96
CA LEU A 597 9.62 7.10 39.09
C LEU A 597 10.87 7.89 39.52
N GLU A 598 12.06 7.32 39.39
CA GLU A 598 13.32 8.03 39.65
C GLU A 598 13.65 9.06 38.55
N TYR A 599 13.46 8.68 37.28
CA TYR A 599 13.66 9.63 36.16
C TYR A 599 12.63 10.76 36.12
N ARG A 600 11.46 10.58 36.77
CA ARG A 600 10.41 11.61 36.89
C ARG A 600 10.70 12.62 38.00
N ARG A 601 11.62 12.35 38.93
CA ARG A 601 12.05 13.31 39.97
C ARG A 601 13.12 14.29 39.48
N GLU A 602 13.95 13.90 38.50
CA GLU A 602 15.04 14.75 38.00
C GLU A 602 14.61 15.77 36.92
N LEU A 603 13.38 15.68 36.40
CA LEU A 603 12.89 16.50 35.27
C LEU A 603 11.87 17.60 35.65
N ARG A 604 11.83 18.08 36.90
CA ARG A 604 11.10 19.35 37.20
C ARG A 604 12.01 20.56 36.95
N PRO A 605 11.82 21.37 35.89
CA PRO A 605 12.28 22.75 35.93
C PRO A 605 11.45 23.51 36.97
N GLY A 606 12.10 24.35 37.78
CA GLY A 606 11.41 25.26 38.69
C GLY A 606 10.46 26.17 37.91
N ALA A 607 9.28 26.45 38.47
CA ALA A 607 8.23 27.24 37.84
C ALA A 607 8.72 28.61 37.32
N ASP A 608 9.78 29.16 37.91
CA ASP A 608 10.39 30.43 37.54
C ASP A 608 11.21 30.37 36.24
N ALA A 609 11.71 29.19 35.84
CA ALA A 609 12.50 29.01 34.62
C ALA A 609 11.63 28.96 33.34
N VAL A 610 10.37 28.52 33.49
CA VAL A 610 9.40 28.47 32.38
C VAL A 610 8.88 29.87 32.06
N ALA A 611 8.61 30.70 33.07
CA ALA A 611 8.18 32.09 32.90
C ALA A 611 9.27 32.96 32.23
N GLN A 612 10.55 32.77 32.57
CA GLN A 612 11.66 33.51 31.95
C GLN A 612 11.99 33.04 30.51
N ALA A 613 11.67 31.78 30.17
CA ALA A 613 11.81 31.25 28.82
C ALA A 613 10.68 31.73 27.90
N GLU A 614 9.45 31.85 28.40
CA GLU A 614 8.31 32.43 27.69
C GLU A 614 8.51 33.92 27.40
N GLU A 615 9.09 34.68 28.34
CA GLU A 615 9.35 36.12 28.16
C GLU A 615 10.46 36.41 27.13
N ARG A 616 11.47 35.52 27.02
CA ARG A 616 12.56 35.63 26.03
C ARG A 616 12.18 35.17 24.61
N ALA A 617 11.20 34.28 24.48
CA ALA A 617 10.72 33.79 23.18
C ALA A 617 9.77 34.79 22.46
N SER A 618 9.14 35.69 23.22
CA SER A 618 8.19 36.69 22.70
C SER A 618 8.84 37.80 21.83
N TRP A 619 10.17 37.97 21.88
CA TRP A 619 10.86 39.10 21.23
C TRP A 619 11.64 38.78 19.93
N ARG A 620 11.52 37.58 19.34
CA ARG A 620 12.22 37.27 18.07
C ARG A 620 11.36 36.49 17.07
N TYR A 621 10.79 37.29 16.17
CA TYR A 621 10.51 37.03 14.75
C TYR A 621 9.15 36.47 14.31
N VAL A 622 8.41 37.44 13.76
CA VAL A 622 7.40 37.45 12.71
C VAL A 622 7.83 36.70 11.44
N CYS A 623 6.84 36.01 10.85
CA CYS A 623 6.66 35.55 9.46
C CYS A 623 7.87 35.49 8.51
N ARG A 624 8.12 34.30 7.95
CA ARG A 624 8.55 34.15 6.55
C ARG A 624 8.05 32.83 5.97
N ASP A 625 7.20 32.97 4.97
CA ASP A 625 6.83 31.95 3.99
C ASP A 625 8.02 31.54 3.10
N GLU A 626 7.75 30.53 2.26
CA GLU A 626 8.41 30.20 0.97
C GLU A 626 9.59 29.19 0.99
N VAL A 627 9.49 28.06 0.28
CA VAL A 627 9.84 27.78 -1.14
C VAL A 627 11.34 27.46 -1.32
N GLU A 628 11.61 26.39 -2.09
CA GLU A 628 12.93 25.90 -2.57
C GLU A 628 13.88 25.33 -1.51
N TRP A 629 14.51 24.15 -1.66
CA TRP A 629 15.54 23.85 -2.65
C TRP A 629 15.70 22.33 -2.90
N ARG A 630 15.70 21.95 -4.19
CA ARG A 630 16.54 20.87 -4.77
C ARG A 630 16.86 21.21 -6.23
N GLN A 631 17.76 22.16 -6.41
CA GLN A 631 18.68 22.24 -7.55
C GLN A 631 20.10 22.52 -7.01
N THR A 632 21.11 22.35 -7.86
CA THR A 632 22.56 22.13 -7.61
C THR A 632 22.85 20.66 -7.27
N GLU A 633 23.48 19.85 -8.13
CA GLU A 633 24.55 20.15 -9.08
C GLU A 633 24.29 19.58 -10.48
N GLY A 634 24.43 20.43 -11.49
CA GLY A 634 24.92 20.02 -12.81
C GLY A 634 26.21 20.79 -13.07
N GLU A 635 27.32 20.09 -13.29
CA GLU A 635 28.33 20.39 -14.33
C GLU A 635 29.63 19.59 -14.09
N LYS A 636 29.88 18.67 -15.01
CA LYS A 636 31.13 18.03 -15.47
C LYS A 636 30.61 16.75 -16.17
N SER A 637 30.28 16.79 -17.46
CA SER A 637 31.26 16.79 -18.55
C SER A 637 30.68 17.37 -19.84
N ARG A 638 31.32 18.42 -20.38
CA ARG A 638 31.32 18.73 -21.82
C ARG A 638 32.46 17.99 -22.51
N HIS A 639 32.42 17.97 -23.85
CA HIS A 639 33.23 17.28 -24.88
C HIS A 639 32.62 15.93 -25.29
N ARG A 640 32.25 15.66 -26.55
CA ARG A 640 32.62 16.28 -27.84
C ARG A 640 31.54 15.93 -28.87
N VAL A 641 31.17 16.93 -29.67
CA VAL A 641 30.47 16.77 -30.96
C VAL A 641 31.34 15.94 -31.90
N VAL A 642 30.78 14.92 -32.54
CA VAL A 642 31.17 14.48 -33.88
C VAL A 642 29.91 14.04 -34.63
N GLN A 643 29.56 14.83 -35.65
CA GLN A 643 28.69 14.45 -36.76
C GLN A 643 29.24 13.21 -37.47
N GLY A 644 28.35 12.33 -37.91
CA GLY A 644 28.70 11.24 -38.81
C GLY A 644 27.46 10.63 -39.45
N MET A 645 26.94 11.27 -40.51
CA MET A 645 26.18 10.60 -41.56
C MET A 645 26.95 9.38 -42.06
N ARG A 646 26.28 8.24 -42.26
CA ARG A 646 26.13 7.58 -43.58
C ARG A 646 25.43 6.23 -43.49
N VAL A 647 24.46 6.10 -44.42
CA VAL A 647 23.84 4.93 -45.07
C VAL A 647 22.94 4.06 -44.20
#